data_AF-A0A1J5FBZ3-F1
#
_entry.id   AF-A0A1J5FBZ3-F1
#
_cell.length_a   1.000
_cell.length_b   1.000
_cell.length_c   1.000
_cell.angle_alpha   90.00
_cell.angle_beta   90.00
_cell.angle_gamma   90.00
#
_symmetry.space_group_name_H-M   'P 1'
#
loop_
_entity.id
_entity.type
_entity.pdbx_description
1 polymer ?
#
loop_
_entity_poly.entity_id
_entity_poly.type
_entity_poly.pdbx_seq_one_letter_code
_entity_poly.pdbx_strand_id
1 'polypeptide(L)'
;MKKLLLFFFALFSIFSFLFLFSNTVHAQYTCTIDGTVFVDNICQDGVQNCGEGGYNGATVNATGQSSKTTNINGYYSFPNLTGGTYRVTLTVPGGYNATTANPVDVGICPGTTVNFGIVLAPTSTPRPPTSTPIPPTSTPSGPTNTPTPIPPTSTPTSPPPPPAPTVTTDAATGITDAQAILNSTVNPNGFSTNVYYGYGTSPGVACSLQPNTLNGPTGLTGSSPLSGAATQATGFIPDLLSNTTYYFCAYSTNANGTTYNGVLSFTTLASTPTPTFTPTPTPIPTAPTVITFPATDITDIQAVLNSLVNPNNDLTNASYAYGTTDGVACSAQENTLTGPQNLTGTTDISPNATLLSDLLPNTTYYFCVYATNSLGTRYGVVLQFTTLGPTPTPGGPTLTPTPTPIPCQVTTDPTSYSLAIGGQGDVTASVTSGQGAASILQMRFGAYNHAVATVNPASDSNGTPDYRTKVTAGGGGATAVWASADLSDGRTCESTGATDTDITVSGPTATPTVTPGGPTPTLTPTPIPAPVCSGGLSASPDTIGAGGGTVSFNLTGGCTPEIPAPTYTWIPPSAGTIGAGCTTSCTYTPPASVCSSSTITQKVTVSNAGGSKTYSKNITLTPRNIVSGTVYVDSEANACASGTTLYTTGAKVTLYTSNANANSDGNGAYSVVDNAACGTRNAVISNITNYRVVAARFAPAATFSNANLSSFTYGPFDLSSDHMLDWCISDLAPWFQTDKGDVRDTNLINKIPVGKYASLDALYPGVLVSTNWPTNFGAGSSSPKNWKVDSEYDYQKGSQNKNGTSAYSFYKNRAQTTGQTILSVPGCTGGSGATCTVSLTGGQNTLSTGIYEFDAGGTGTLTITGYTQSPGAHITLLVNGSVTIKSDISVPKAASNLFILAAKGDITIDPSVGQAPADPATSPTNIDGIYTSEGKIIAETSGDSCVSGVPDKQLIIGGVFIANSIKPFTTGGTGSFENKRSLCLDDKNYPSVYFSLRPDFALQLSDFYKSTIIRWKETAP
;
A
#
# COMPACT_ATOMS: atom_id res chain seq x y z
N MET A 1 39.41 38.04 80.49
CA MET A 1 40.20 36.88 80.01
C MET A 1 39.44 36.02 79.00
N LYS A 2 38.41 35.20 79.34
CA LYS A 2 37.76 34.30 78.34
C LYS A 2 37.27 34.96 77.03
N LYS A 3 36.77 36.20 77.05
CA LYS A 3 36.41 36.95 75.81
C LYS A 3 37.60 37.39 74.94
N LEU A 4 38.82 37.48 75.49
CA LEU A 4 40.03 37.81 74.71
C LEU A 4 40.57 36.58 73.95
N LEU A 5 40.43 35.39 74.55
CA LEU A 5 40.90 34.14 73.96
C LEU A 5 40.10 33.76 72.69
N LEU A 6 38.78 33.99 72.69
CA LEU A 6 37.96 33.83 71.48
C LEU A 6 38.35 34.79 70.34
N PHE A 7 38.77 36.02 70.68
CA PHE A 7 39.17 37.01 69.68
C PHE A 7 40.49 36.64 68.99
N PHE A 8 41.44 36.05 69.75
CA PHE A 8 42.68 35.53 69.19
C PHE A 8 42.47 34.27 68.32
N PHE A 9 41.57 33.36 68.69
CA PHE A 9 41.21 32.22 67.83
C PHE A 9 40.54 32.66 66.52
N ALA A 10 39.69 33.69 66.56
CA ALA A 10 39.11 34.27 65.36
C ALA A 10 40.17 34.87 64.42
N LEU A 11 41.13 35.65 64.95
CA LEU A 11 42.20 36.23 64.12
C LEU A 11 43.15 35.18 63.54
N PHE A 12 43.54 34.16 64.31
CA PHE A 12 44.50 33.16 63.83
C PHE A 12 43.92 32.28 62.70
N SER A 13 42.61 32.01 62.73
CA SER A 13 41.91 31.30 61.65
C SER A 13 41.73 32.15 60.37
N ILE A 14 41.84 33.48 60.47
CA ILE A 14 41.79 34.39 59.32
C ILE A 14 43.20 34.57 58.72
N PHE A 15 44.23 34.72 59.56
CA PHE A 15 45.61 34.89 59.07
C PHE A 15 46.20 33.62 58.46
N SER A 16 45.82 32.44 58.94
CA SER A 16 46.28 31.15 58.38
C SER A 16 45.72 30.87 56.97
N PHE A 17 44.71 31.62 56.52
CA PHE A 17 44.14 31.51 55.16
C PHE A 17 44.77 32.47 54.14
N LEU A 18 45.69 33.35 54.57
CA LEU A 18 46.24 34.43 53.74
C LEU A 18 47.70 34.21 53.28
N PHE A 19 48.30 33.05 53.58
CA PHE A 19 49.73 32.79 53.31
C PHE A 19 50.04 31.41 52.68
N LEU A 20 49.09 30.84 51.94
CA LEU A 20 49.28 29.58 51.18
C LEU A 20 49.12 29.70 49.65
N PHE A 21 48.94 30.91 49.11
CA PHE A 21 48.88 31.17 47.66
C PHE A 21 49.68 32.41 47.25
N SER A 22 51.03 32.31 47.33
CA SER A 22 51.96 33.29 46.75
C SER A 22 53.28 32.65 46.28
N ASN A 23 53.18 31.55 45.53
CA ASN A 23 54.21 31.18 44.54
C ASN A 23 53.67 30.25 43.43
N THR A 24 52.35 30.22 43.23
CA THR A 24 51.78 29.83 41.94
C THR A 24 51.92 31.02 41.00
N VAL A 25 52.59 30.84 39.86
CA VAL A 25 52.43 31.76 38.73
C VAL A 25 50.94 31.92 38.45
N HIS A 26 50.46 33.17 38.38
CA HIS A 26 49.14 33.41 37.82
C HIS A 26 49.19 32.98 36.36
N ALA A 27 48.63 31.81 36.05
CA ALA A 27 48.17 31.52 34.71
C ALA A 27 47.14 32.59 34.37
N GLN A 28 47.56 33.58 33.56
CA GLN A 28 46.61 34.56 33.05
C GLN A 28 45.58 33.79 32.24
N TYR A 29 44.30 34.08 32.45
CA TYR A 29 43.23 33.50 31.64
C TYR A 29 43.36 34.06 30.21
N THR A 30 44.11 33.32 29.40
CA THR A 30 44.35 33.58 27.99
C THR A 30 43.06 33.35 27.21
N CYS A 31 42.42 34.44 26.86
CA CYS A 31 41.20 34.48 26.09
C CYS A 31 41.50 34.27 24.60
N THR A 32 40.52 33.76 23.86
CA THR A 32 40.56 33.67 22.39
C THR A 32 39.31 34.34 21.83
N ILE A 33 39.51 35.18 20.82
CA ILE A 33 38.45 35.65 19.92
C ILE A 33 38.73 35.03 18.54
N ASP A 34 37.74 34.40 17.93
CA ASP A 34 37.87 33.78 16.62
C ASP A 34 36.60 33.96 15.78
N GLY A 35 36.53 33.31 14.61
CA GLY A 35 35.33 33.28 13.78
C GLY A 35 35.63 33.26 12.29
N THR A 36 34.59 33.36 11.48
CA THR A 36 34.67 33.26 10.02
C THR A 36 34.31 34.57 9.33
N VAL A 37 35.05 34.93 8.28
CA VAL A 37 34.54 35.80 7.22
C VAL A 37 33.95 34.91 6.13
N PHE A 38 32.73 35.16 5.67
CA PHE A 38 32.01 34.29 4.74
C PHE A 38 31.31 35.05 3.62
N VAL A 39 31.06 34.37 2.51
CA VAL A 39 30.52 34.98 1.28
C VAL A 39 29.00 34.87 1.26
N ASP A 40 28.35 35.89 1.82
CA ASP A 40 26.90 36.06 1.97
C ASP A 40 26.24 36.50 0.64
N ASN A 41 26.39 35.65 -0.37
CA ASN A 41 25.87 35.85 -1.73
C ASN A 41 24.60 35.03 -2.02
N ILE A 42 24.26 34.05 -1.18
CA ILE A 42 23.22 33.05 -1.47
C ILE A 42 21.91 33.42 -0.78
N CYS A 43 21.93 33.64 0.54
CA CYS A 43 20.76 34.08 1.30
C CYS A 43 20.73 35.59 1.59
N GLN A 44 21.88 36.27 1.69
CA GLN A 44 21.95 37.69 2.06
C GLN A 44 21.26 37.97 3.42
N ASP A 45 21.39 37.03 4.37
CA ASP A 45 20.74 37.07 5.69
C ASP A 45 21.69 37.40 6.85
N GLY A 46 23.00 37.54 6.59
CA GLY A 46 24.01 37.86 7.58
C GLY A 46 24.43 36.68 8.47
N VAL A 47 24.05 35.44 8.16
CA VAL A 47 24.40 34.24 8.93
C VAL A 47 24.99 33.19 8.00
N GLN A 48 26.17 32.65 8.31
CA GLN A 48 26.83 31.65 7.45
C GLN A 48 26.02 30.34 7.35
N ASN A 49 25.12 30.28 6.36
CA ASN A 49 24.22 29.17 6.09
C ASN A 49 24.01 29.01 4.57
N CYS A 50 22.96 28.32 4.09
CA CYS A 50 22.67 28.08 2.66
C CYS A 50 23.82 27.61 1.71
N GLY A 51 24.97 27.15 2.24
CA GLY A 51 26.16 26.78 1.46
C GLY A 51 27.24 27.87 1.35
N GLU A 52 27.16 28.92 2.15
CA GLU A 52 28.04 30.09 2.07
C GLU A 52 29.46 29.81 2.59
N GLY A 53 30.39 29.69 1.65
CA GLY A 53 31.79 29.40 1.91
C GLY A 53 32.52 30.53 2.64
N GLY A 54 33.53 30.16 3.43
CA GLY A 54 34.42 31.12 4.05
C GLY A 54 35.32 31.84 3.04
N TYR A 55 35.53 33.14 3.23
CA TYR A 55 36.38 33.96 2.37
C TYR A 55 37.85 33.87 2.81
N ASN A 56 38.72 33.37 1.96
CA ASN A 56 40.16 33.24 2.21
C ASN A 56 40.91 34.58 2.00
N GLY A 57 41.79 34.97 2.93
CA GLY A 57 42.63 36.16 2.82
C GLY A 57 41.97 37.50 3.21
N ALA A 58 40.76 37.51 3.77
CA ALA A 58 40.17 38.71 4.37
C ALA A 58 40.99 39.14 5.59
N THR A 59 41.24 40.44 5.74
CA THR A 59 42.02 40.99 6.87
C THR A 59 41.08 41.42 7.99
N VAL A 60 41.19 40.78 9.15
CA VAL A 60 40.48 41.14 10.39
C VAL A 60 41.46 41.74 11.38
N ASN A 61 41.00 42.77 12.10
CA ASN A 61 41.77 43.51 13.08
C ASN A 61 41.07 43.46 14.43
N ALA A 62 41.80 43.21 15.52
CA ALA A 62 41.30 43.34 16.89
C ALA A 62 42.09 44.44 17.62
N THR A 63 41.42 45.17 18.50
CA THR A 63 42.02 46.32 19.20
C THR A 63 43.25 45.93 20.01
N GLY A 64 44.38 46.60 19.76
CA GLY A 64 45.65 46.32 20.44
C GLY A 64 46.33 45.02 20.02
N GLN A 65 45.91 44.39 18.91
CA GLN A 65 46.47 43.14 18.39
C GLN A 65 47.03 43.31 16.97
N SER A 66 47.99 42.45 16.59
CA SER A 66 48.41 42.31 15.19
C SER A 66 47.27 41.72 14.36
N SER A 67 47.06 42.25 13.16
CA SER A 67 46.00 41.79 12.24
C SER A 67 46.13 40.32 11.85
N LYS A 68 45.01 39.74 11.42
CA LYS A 68 44.91 38.34 10.98
C LYS A 68 44.30 38.28 9.59
N THR A 69 44.88 37.47 8.72
CA THR A 69 44.25 37.05 7.47
C THR A 69 43.48 35.75 7.70
N THR A 70 42.26 35.65 7.20
CA THR A 70 41.48 34.42 7.23
C THR A 70 42.12 33.30 6.41
N ASN A 71 41.90 32.05 6.81
CA ASN A 71 42.36 30.86 6.09
C ASN A 71 41.35 30.42 5.00
N ILE A 72 41.63 29.28 4.35
CA ILE A 72 40.79 28.72 3.25
C ILE A 72 39.32 28.49 3.63
N ASN A 73 39.01 28.29 4.92
CA ASN A 73 37.65 28.11 5.44
C ASN A 73 37.06 29.43 5.98
N GLY A 74 37.67 30.57 5.66
CA GLY A 74 37.28 31.89 6.18
C GLY A 74 37.65 32.15 7.64
N TYR A 75 38.28 31.19 8.33
CA TYR A 75 38.52 31.27 9.77
C TYR A 75 39.72 32.15 10.12
N TYR A 76 39.58 33.00 11.15
CA TYR A 76 40.66 33.75 11.80
C TYR A 76 40.62 33.54 13.32
N SER A 77 41.76 33.77 14.00
CA SER A 77 41.84 33.63 15.46
C SER A 77 42.87 34.58 16.08
N PHE A 78 42.49 35.19 17.19
CA PHE A 78 43.29 35.98 18.11
C PHE A 78 43.39 35.25 19.46
N PRO A 79 44.34 34.30 19.61
CA PRO A 79 44.58 33.61 20.88
C PRO A 79 45.41 34.46 21.85
N ASN A 80 45.44 34.05 23.12
CA ASN A 80 46.27 34.63 24.19
C ASN A 80 45.97 36.10 24.54
N LEU A 81 44.71 36.49 24.40
CA LEU A 81 44.21 37.80 24.81
C LEU A 81 44.06 37.90 26.33
N THR A 82 44.28 39.08 26.88
CA THR A 82 44.01 39.40 28.29
C THR A 82 42.52 39.71 28.51
N GLY A 83 41.99 39.49 29.72
CA GLY A 83 40.62 39.90 30.06
C GLY A 83 40.37 41.39 29.82
N GLY A 84 39.39 41.73 28.98
CA GLY A 84 39.08 43.10 28.57
C GLY A 84 37.96 43.17 27.52
N THR A 85 37.83 44.33 26.88
CA THR A 85 36.89 44.59 25.78
C THR A 85 37.66 44.87 24.50
N TYR A 86 37.29 44.20 23.41
CA TYR A 86 37.95 44.26 22.12
C TYR A 86 36.94 44.67 21.03
N ARG A 87 37.26 45.74 20.28
CA ARG A 87 36.64 45.99 18.98
C ARG A 87 37.32 45.13 17.92
N VAL A 88 36.52 44.40 17.15
CA VAL A 88 36.90 43.55 16.02
C VAL A 88 36.36 44.18 14.74
N THR A 89 37.20 44.32 13.72
CA THR A 89 36.87 45.02 12.46
C THR A 89 37.37 44.22 11.26
N LEU A 90 36.46 43.88 10.35
CA LEU A 90 36.82 43.35 9.03
C LEU A 90 37.21 44.52 8.10
N THR A 91 38.41 44.45 7.51
CA THR A 91 38.74 45.19 6.30
C THR A 91 38.06 44.50 5.12
N VAL A 92 36.91 45.05 4.69
CA VAL A 92 36.07 44.46 3.63
C VAL A 92 36.89 44.30 2.34
N PRO A 93 36.96 43.10 1.73
CA PRO A 93 37.74 42.87 0.52
C PRO A 93 37.26 43.70 -0.68
N GLY A 94 38.20 44.06 -1.57
CA GLY A 94 37.89 44.82 -2.78
C GLY A 94 36.90 44.07 -3.68
N GLY A 95 35.81 44.75 -4.07
CA GLY A 95 34.72 44.16 -4.84
C GLY A 95 33.58 43.58 -3.99
N TYR A 96 33.60 43.74 -2.67
CA TYR A 96 32.55 43.28 -1.76
C TYR A 96 32.01 44.42 -0.87
N ASN A 97 30.78 44.24 -0.37
CA ASN A 97 30.17 44.99 0.73
C ASN A 97 29.99 44.06 1.94
N ALA A 98 30.01 44.60 3.16
CA ALA A 98 29.63 43.81 4.35
C ALA A 98 28.11 43.71 4.48
N THR A 99 27.59 42.53 4.83
CA THR A 99 26.18 42.27 5.14
C THR A 99 25.92 42.25 6.63
N THR A 100 26.89 41.76 7.42
CA THR A 100 26.87 41.79 8.89
C THR A 100 27.33 43.14 9.45
N ALA A 101 27.03 43.39 10.72
CA ALA A 101 27.61 44.51 11.47
C ALA A 101 29.15 44.47 11.43
N ASN A 102 29.77 45.62 11.13
CA ASN A 102 31.21 45.81 11.08
C ASN A 102 31.54 47.28 11.39
N PRO A 103 32.26 47.60 12.48
CA PRO A 103 32.90 46.69 13.44
C PRO A 103 31.92 46.07 14.46
N VAL A 104 32.42 45.12 15.26
CA VAL A 104 31.72 44.48 16.39
C VAL A 104 32.54 44.68 17.67
N ASP A 105 31.88 45.01 18.78
CA ASP A 105 32.50 45.13 20.11
C ASP A 105 32.16 43.91 20.98
N VAL A 106 33.17 43.24 21.55
CA VAL A 106 33.01 42.08 22.45
C VAL A 106 33.75 42.29 23.76
N GLY A 107 33.26 41.73 24.87
CA GLY A 107 33.84 41.95 26.21
C GLY A 107 33.78 40.75 27.14
N ILE A 108 34.84 40.60 27.93
CA ILE A 108 35.03 39.62 29.03
C ILE A 108 34.74 38.16 28.61
N CYS A 109 35.78 37.55 28.02
CA CYS A 109 35.84 36.18 27.53
C CYS A 109 35.88 35.13 28.69
N PRO A 110 35.71 33.80 28.44
CA PRO A 110 36.39 33.04 27.37
C PRO A 110 35.50 32.52 26.23
N GLY A 111 36.07 32.46 25.01
CA GLY A 111 35.52 31.72 23.87
C GLY A 111 34.57 32.49 22.95
N THR A 112 34.78 33.79 22.73
CA THR A 112 33.84 34.60 21.93
C THR A 112 34.13 34.54 20.43
N THR A 113 33.24 33.89 19.67
CA THR A 113 33.29 33.86 18.21
C THR A 113 32.57 35.07 17.58
N VAL A 114 33.15 35.67 16.54
CA VAL A 114 32.65 36.84 15.81
C VAL A 114 32.76 36.60 14.30
N ASN A 115 31.62 36.48 13.60
CA ASN A 115 31.59 36.19 12.17
C ASN A 115 31.23 37.45 11.34
N PHE A 116 31.71 37.52 10.10
CA PHE A 116 31.44 38.62 9.18
C PHE A 116 31.00 38.12 7.80
N GLY A 117 29.80 38.51 7.37
CA GLY A 117 29.27 38.23 6.02
C GLY A 117 29.67 39.32 5.02
N ILE A 118 30.02 38.92 3.80
CA ILE A 118 30.30 39.83 2.68
C ILE A 118 29.62 39.39 1.38
N VAL A 119 28.95 40.33 0.72
CA VAL A 119 28.26 40.16 -0.59
C VAL A 119 29.05 40.85 -1.69
N LEU A 120 29.03 40.32 -2.92
CA LEU A 120 29.65 40.97 -4.08
C LEU A 120 29.01 42.34 -4.36
N ALA A 121 29.84 43.37 -4.51
CA ALA A 121 29.38 44.69 -4.90
C ALA A 121 28.98 44.68 -6.39
N PRO A 122 27.82 45.24 -6.77
CA PRO A 122 27.32 45.18 -8.15
C PRO A 122 28.24 45.96 -9.10
N THR A 123 28.79 45.25 -10.09
CA THR A 123 29.68 45.85 -11.11
C THR A 123 28.92 46.82 -12.00
N SER A 124 29.28 48.10 -11.96
CA SER A 124 28.69 49.13 -12.83
C SER A 124 29.04 48.85 -14.30
N THR A 125 28.02 48.65 -15.12
CA THR A 125 28.19 48.38 -16.55
C THR A 125 28.72 49.62 -17.29
N PRO A 126 29.80 49.51 -18.10
CA PRO A 126 30.33 50.65 -18.85
C PRO A 126 29.33 51.16 -19.89
N ARG A 127 29.05 52.47 -19.84
CA ARG A 127 28.20 53.17 -20.82
C ARG A 127 28.91 53.29 -22.18
N PRO A 128 28.21 53.09 -23.32
CA PRO A 128 28.81 53.27 -24.65
C PRO A 128 29.34 54.70 -24.92
N PRO A 129 30.38 54.87 -25.75
CA PRO A 129 31.06 56.15 -25.93
C PRO A 129 30.28 57.14 -26.79
N THR A 130 30.61 58.43 -26.64
CA THR A 130 30.21 59.52 -27.55
C THR A 130 31.34 60.55 -27.60
N SER A 131 31.48 61.30 -28.69
CA SER A 131 32.79 61.71 -29.20
C SER A 131 33.27 63.15 -28.91
N THR A 132 34.61 63.31 -28.94
CA THR A 132 35.41 64.48 -29.41
C THR A 132 35.46 65.79 -28.58
N PRO A 133 36.49 66.67 -28.74
CA PRO A 133 37.81 66.54 -29.43
C PRO A 133 39.04 67.16 -28.66
N ILE A 134 40.19 67.32 -29.36
CA ILE A 134 41.32 68.30 -29.20
C ILE A 134 42.68 67.77 -28.62
N PRO A 135 43.85 68.06 -29.28
CA PRO A 135 45.25 67.72 -28.87
C PRO A 135 46.01 68.94 -28.27
N PRO A 136 47.36 69.00 -28.03
CA PRO A 136 48.50 68.07 -28.25
C PRO A 136 49.28 67.73 -26.93
N THR A 137 50.62 67.60 -26.71
CA THR A 137 51.90 67.98 -27.41
C THR A 137 53.15 67.23 -26.87
N SER A 138 54.33 67.50 -27.49
CA SER A 138 55.73 67.39 -27.00
C SER A 138 56.37 66.02 -26.66
N THR A 139 57.08 65.50 -27.67
CA THR A 139 58.30 64.63 -27.66
C THR A 139 59.55 65.46 -27.24
N PRO A 140 60.85 64.99 -27.24
CA PRO A 140 61.43 63.80 -27.92
C PRO A 140 62.62 63.03 -27.26
N SER A 141 62.88 61.80 -27.76
CA SER A 141 64.14 61.36 -28.42
C SER A 141 64.26 59.82 -28.56
N GLY A 142 64.96 59.34 -29.60
CA GLY A 142 65.41 57.94 -29.80
C GLY A 142 66.88 57.94 -30.29
N PRO A 143 67.32 57.09 -31.24
CA PRO A 143 66.76 55.81 -31.70
C PRO A 143 67.82 54.69 -32.02
N THR A 144 67.35 53.48 -32.39
CA THR A 144 67.97 52.46 -33.31
C THR A 144 69.40 51.91 -33.09
N ASN A 145 69.58 50.58 -33.21
CA ASN A 145 70.14 49.91 -34.42
C ASN A 145 70.19 48.36 -34.35
N THR A 146 70.06 47.72 -35.53
CA THR A 146 70.28 46.29 -35.89
C THR A 146 71.76 46.08 -36.36
N PRO A 147 72.32 44.88 -36.76
CA PRO A 147 71.73 43.55 -37.06
C PRO A 147 72.55 42.30 -36.53
N THR A 148 72.31 41.11 -37.13
CA THR A 148 72.80 39.73 -36.87
C THR A 148 74.31 39.47 -37.09
N PRO A 149 74.92 38.41 -36.46
CA PRO A 149 75.12 37.09 -37.14
C PRO A 149 75.09 35.82 -36.23
N ILE A 150 75.62 34.68 -36.69
CA ILE A 150 75.49 33.28 -36.18
C ILE A 150 76.90 32.60 -36.12
N PRO A 151 77.10 31.35 -35.63
CA PRO A 151 76.97 30.74 -34.30
C PRO A 151 78.35 30.62 -33.56
N PRO A 152 78.49 29.86 -32.44
CA PRO A 152 79.08 28.50 -32.61
C PRO A 152 78.64 27.39 -31.61
N THR A 153 78.73 26.14 -32.08
CA THR A 153 78.91 24.86 -31.34
C THR A 153 77.89 24.39 -30.28
N SER A 154 77.54 23.11 -30.35
CA SER A 154 76.52 22.43 -29.54
C SER A 154 77.04 21.85 -28.22
N THR A 155 76.34 22.13 -27.13
CA THR A 155 76.22 21.21 -25.98
C THR A 155 75.05 20.24 -26.22
N PRO A 156 75.04 19.03 -25.59
CA PRO A 156 73.92 18.11 -25.72
C PRO A 156 72.71 18.65 -24.95
N THR A 157 71.70 19.13 -25.67
CA THR A 157 70.42 19.52 -25.09
C THR A 157 69.67 18.31 -24.54
N SER A 158 69.06 18.45 -23.36
CA SER A 158 68.06 17.51 -22.84
C SER A 158 67.02 17.18 -23.92
N PRO A 159 66.46 15.96 -23.97
CA PRO A 159 65.24 15.73 -24.71
C PRO A 159 64.15 16.73 -24.26
N PRO A 160 63.25 17.16 -25.15
CA PRO A 160 62.16 18.06 -24.80
C PRO A 160 61.27 17.41 -23.72
N PRO A 161 60.73 18.20 -22.78
CA PRO A 161 59.86 17.67 -21.74
C PRO A 161 58.64 16.98 -22.36
N PRO A 162 58.20 15.82 -21.83
CA PRO A 162 57.05 15.11 -22.37
C PRO A 162 55.79 15.97 -22.28
N PRO A 163 54.98 16.08 -23.34
CA PRO A 163 53.86 17.01 -23.39
C PRO A 163 52.71 16.60 -22.46
N ALA A 164 52.06 17.63 -21.89
CA ALA A 164 50.70 17.57 -21.39
C ALA A 164 49.71 17.19 -22.53
N PRO A 165 48.47 16.76 -22.24
CA PRO A 165 47.51 16.45 -23.29
C PRO A 165 47.00 17.74 -23.97
N THR A 166 46.25 17.63 -25.06
CA THR A 166 45.40 18.74 -25.55
C THR A 166 43.94 18.32 -25.61
N VAL A 167 43.03 19.27 -25.41
CA VAL A 167 41.57 19.06 -25.41
C VAL A 167 40.89 20.19 -26.17
N THR A 168 39.80 19.85 -26.85
CA THR A 168 38.84 20.77 -27.47
C THR A 168 37.46 20.51 -26.86
N THR A 169 36.78 21.54 -26.35
CA THR A 169 35.35 21.43 -25.98
C THR A 169 34.54 21.42 -27.27
N ASP A 170 33.79 20.36 -27.54
CA ASP A 170 32.96 20.24 -28.73
C ASP A 170 31.47 20.44 -28.37
N ALA A 171 30.65 20.85 -29.33
CA ALA A 171 29.26 21.24 -29.08
C ALA A 171 28.43 20.09 -28.47
N ALA A 172 27.58 20.41 -27.49
CA ALA A 172 26.73 19.42 -26.83
C ALA A 172 25.65 18.85 -27.79
N THR A 173 25.30 17.58 -27.60
CA THR A 173 24.31 16.83 -28.38
C THR A 173 23.30 16.14 -27.46
N GLY A 174 22.24 15.54 -28.01
CA GLY A 174 21.25 14.80 -27.21
C GLY A 174 20.50 15.64 -26.17
N ILE A 175 20.38 16.95 -26.40
CA ILE A 175 19.78 17.91 -25.46
C ILE A 175 18.26 17.71 -25.44
N THR A 176 17.69 17.47 -24.26
CA THR A 176 16.24 17.54 -24.01
C THR A 176 15.91 18.67 -23.04
N ASP A 177 14.71 18.66 -22.49
CA ASP A 177 14.26 19.45 -21.34
C ASP A 177 14.97 19.12 -20.00
N ALA A 178 15.58 17.95 -19.84
CA ALA A 178 16.14 17.50 -18.56
C ALA A 178 17.57 16.91 -18.62
N GLN A 179 18.18 16.79 -19.80
CA GLN A 179 19.47 16.12 -19.98
C GLN A 179 20.24 16.62 -21.22
N ALA A 180 21.55 16.36 -21.28
CA ALA A 180 22.39 16.58 -22.47
C ALA A 180 23.64 15.68 -22.47
N ILE A 181 24.31 15.58 -23.63
CA ILE A 181 25.62 14.93 -23.80
C ILE A 181 26.65 16.00 -24.17
N LEU A 182 27.69 16.13 -23.36
CA LEU A 182 28.84 17.01 -23.58
C LEU A 182 29.90 16.25 -24.40
N ASN A 183 30.49 16.90 -25.40
CA ASN A 183 31.47 16.28 -26.30
C ASN A 183 32.83 16.96 -26.16
N SER A 184 33.91 16.21 -26.42
CA SER A 184 35.26 16.78 -26.54
C SER A 184 36.17 15.93 -27.43
N THR A 185 37.22 16.54 -27.97
CA THR A 185 38.27 15.86 -28.73
C THR A 185 39.58 16.03 -28.00
N VAL A 186 40.21 14.91 -27.60
CA VAL A 186 41.40 14.88 -26.74
C VAL A 186 42.55 14.17 -27.45
N ASN A 187 43.71 14.83 -27.53
CA ASN A 187 44.96 14.20 -27.92
C ASN A 187 45.79 13.92 -26.65
N PRO A 188 45.99 12.65 -26.27
CA PRO A 188 46.79 12.28 -25.11
C PRO A 188 48.31 12.44 -25.33
N ASN A 189 48.74 12.79 -26.55
CA ASN A 189 50.14 12.98 -26.94
C ASN A 189 51.05 11.78 -26.56
N GLY A 190 50.50 10.56 -26.62
CA GLY A 190 51.19 9.31 -26.29
C GLY A 190 51.18 8.91 -24.80
N PHE A 191 50.66 9.72 -23.88
CA PHE A 191 50.65 9.44 -22.44
C PHE A 191 49.22 9.25 -21.89
N SER A 192 49.03 8.27 -20.99
CA SER A 192 47.73 7.96 -20.39
C SER A 192 47.04 9.20 -19.82
N THR A 193 45.91 9.59 -20.40
CA THR A 193 45.22 10.86 -20.14
C THR A 193 43.77 10.64 -19.71
N ASN A 194 43.37 11.24 -18.59
CA ASN A 194 41.98 11.29 -18.13
C ASN A 194 41.28 12.54 -18.68
N VAL A 195 39.96 12.47 -18.86
CA VAL A 195 39.10 13.55 -19.38
C VAL A 195 37.96 13.83 -18.39
N TYR A 196 37.58 15.10 -18.26
CA TYR A 196 36.57 15.59 -17.32
C TYR A 196 35.74 16.73 -17.93
N TYR A 197 34.54 16.94 -17.38
CA TYR A 197 33.65 18.03 -17.77
C TYR A 197 33.16 18.80 -16.54
N GLY A 198 33.37 20.11 -16.55
CA GLY A 198 32.72 21.06 -15.64
C GLY A 198 31.52 21.71 -16.33
N TYR A 199 30.44 21.97 -15.59
CA TYR A 199 29.24 22.63 -16.12
C TYR A 199 28.46 23.38 -15.03
N GLY A 200 27.61 24.33 -15.43
CA GLY A 200 26.74 25.10 -14.53
C GLY A 200 25.94 26.19 -15.26
N THR A 201 25.01 26.86 -14.58
CA THR A 201 24.11 27.87 -15.19
C THR A 201 24.75 29.25 -15.40
N SER A 202 26.04 29.42 -15.08
CA SER A 202 26.79 30.65 -15.36
C SER A 202 28.14 30.38 -16.06
N PRO A 203 28.63 31.28 -16.93
CA PRO A 203 29.86 31.05 -17.70
C PRO A 203 31.11 30.83 -16.83
N GLY A 204 31.16 31.46 -15.65
CA GLY A 204 32.32 31.42 -14.76
C GLY A 204 32.52 30.08 -14.05
N VAL A 205 31.46 29.29 -13.85
CA VAL A 205 31.54 27.99 -13.16
C VAL A 205 32.14 26.90 -14.07
N ALA A 206 31.88 26.97 -15.38
CA ALA A 206 32.16 25.90 -16.33
C ALA A 206 33.64 25.42 -16.34
N CYS A 207 34.61 26.33 -16.44
CA CYS A 207 36.05 26.01 -16.36
C CYS A 207 36.68 26.27 -14.98
N SER A 208 35.88 26.40 -13.90
CA SER A 208 36.41 26.76 -12.58
C SER A 208 37.04 25.58 -11.86
N LEU A 209 38.35 25.67 -11.57
CA LEU A 209 39.06 24.69 -10.76
C LEU A 209 38.88 24.94 -9.25
N GLN A 210 37.85 24.34 -8.65
CA GLN A 210 37.95 23.59 -7.38
C GLN A 210 36.58 23.08 -6.92
N PRO A 211 36.51 21.89 -6.28
CA PRO A 211 35.27 21.33 -5.74
C PRO A 211 34.87 21.97 -4.40
N ASN A 212 34.48 23.25 -4.42
CA ASN A 212 33.87 23.94 -3.28
C ASN A 212 32.41 24.29 -3.57
N THR A 213 31.51 23.36 -3.22
CA THR A 213 30.07 23.54 -2.94
C THR A 213 29.33 24.66 -3.67
N LEU A 214 28.80 24.37 -4.87
CA LEU A 214 27.51 24.90 -5.31
C LEU A 214 26.49 23.77 -5.30
N ASN A 215 25.30 24.01 -4.75
CA ASN A 215 24.19 23.03 -4.78
C ASN A 215 23.42 23.08 -6.12
N GLY A 216 24.13 22.76 -7.20
CA GLY A 216 23.58 22.23 -8.44
C GLY A 216 24.38 20.97 -8.81
N PRO A 217 23.91 20.10 -9.71
CA PRO A 217 24.71 18.96 -10.14
C PRO A 217 25.94 19.48 -10.89
N THR A 218 27.14 19.21 -10.36
CA THR A 218 28.41 19.71 -10.90
C THR A 218 29.46 18.60 -10.98
N GLY A 219 29.96 18.35 -12.19
CA GLY A 219 31.12 17.50 -12.45
C GLY A 219 30.76 16.05 -12.83
N LEU A 220 31.20 15.64 -14.01
CA LEU A 220 31.28 14.22 -14.38
C LEU A 220 32.73 13.74 -14.24
N THR A 221 32.95 12.73 -13.40
CA THR A 221 34.22 12.02 -13.25
C THR A 221 34.30 10.79 -14.17
N GLY A 222 33.91 10.97 -15.45
CA GLY A 222 33.94 9.94 -16.49
C GLY A 222 35.33 9.70 -17.10
N SER A 223 36.33 9.36 -16.28
CA SER A 223 37.71 9.22 -16.73
C SER A 223 38.01 7.89 -17.41
N SER A 224 37.88 7.84 -18.74
CA SER A 224 38.49 6.79 -19.57
C SER A 224 39.95 7.17 -19.89
N PRO A 225 40.96 6.36 -19.53
CA PRO A 225 42.36 6.67 -19.81
C PRO A 225 42.68 6.49 -21.30
N LEU A 226 42.86 7.61 -22.01
CA LEU A 226 43.22 7.64 -23.43
C LEU A 226 44.74 7.53 -23.63
N SER A 227 45.16 6.75 -24.62
CA SER A 227 46.55 6.69 -25.11
C SER A 227 46.57 6.52 -26.64
N GLY A 228 47.47 7.23 -27.32
CA GLY A 228 47.54 7.27 -28.78
C GLY A 228 47.40 8.67 -29.36
N ALA A 229 46.55 8.82 -30.39
CA ALA A 229 46.30 10.07 -31.10
C ALA A 229 44.96 10.73 -30.69
N ALA A 230 44.62 11.86 -31.30
CA ALA A 230 43.39 12.60 -31.05
C ALA A 230 42.13 11.72 -31.19
N THR A 231 41.35 11.62 -30.12
CA THR A 231 40.18 10.74 -29.97
C THR A 231 39.03 11.52 -29.35
N GLN A 232 37.77 11.25 -29.74
CA GLN A 232 36.61 11.86 -29.09
C GLN A 232 36.32 11.22 -27.72
N ALA A 233 35.85 12.04 -26.78
CA ALA A 233 35.31 11.65 -25.49
C ALA A 233 33.96 12.35 -25.27
N THR A 234 33.12 11.78 -24.39
CA THR A 234 31.77 12.28 -24.12
C THR A 234 31.42 12.18 -22.63
N GLY A 235 30.47 13.00 -22.16
CA GLY A 235 29.93 12.95 -20.81
C GLY A 235 28.43 13.25 -20.78
N PHE A 236 27.63 12.36 -20.18
CA PHE A 236 26.17 12.49 -20.09
C PHE A 236 25.72 13.15 -18.78
N ILE A 237 24.97 14.24 -18.87
CA ILE A 237 24.46 15.01 -17.72
C ILE A 237 22.91 14.93 -17.62
N PRO A 238 22.36 14.29 -16.58
CA PRO A 238 20.92 14.28 -16.28
C PRO A 238 20.52 15.45 -15.35
N ASP A 239 19.25 15.44 -14.91
CA ASP A 239 18.69 16.29 -13.84
C ASP A 239 18.88 17.80 -14.05
N LEU A 240 18.84 18.22 -15.31
CA LEU A 240 18.87 19.63 -15.71
C LEU A 240 17.48 20.26 -15.59
N LEU A 241 17.44 21.55 -15.28
CA LEU A 241 16.19 22.33 -15.32
C LEU A 241 15.78 22.58 -16.78
N SER A 242 14.49 22.49 -17.10
CA SER A 242 13.97 22.80 -18.44
C SER A 242 14.07 24.29 -18.79
N ASN A 243 14.09 24.60 -20.09
CA ASN A 243 14.23 25.96 -20.64
C ASN A 243 15.43 26.76 -20.07
N THR A 244 16.50 26.08 -19.64
CA THR A 244 17.60 26.67 -18.87
C THR A 244 18.92 26.53 -19.62
N THR A 245 19.69 27.62 -19.69
CA THR A 245 21.01 27.65 -20.34
C THR A 245 22.09 27.19 -19.38
N TYR A 246 22.84 26.17 -19.79
CA TYR A 246 24.00 25.64 -19.10
C TYR A 246 25.27 25.90 -19.92
N TYR A 247 26.32 26.31 -19.23
CA TYR A 247 27.68 26.50 -19.74
C TYR A 247 28.53 25.31 -19.32
N PHE A 248 29.43 24.85 -20.18
CA PHE A 248 30.29 23.69 -19.90
C PHE A 248 31.69 23.81 -20.53
N CYS A 249 32.63 23.05 -19.99
CA CYS A 249 34.06 23.10 -20.32
C CYS A 249 34.67 21.70 -20.23
N ALA A 250 35.42 21.29 -21.25
CA ALA A 250 36.20 20.05 -21.21
C ALA A 250 37.63 20.33 -20.74
N TYR A 251 38.16 19.46 -19.87
CA TYR A 251 39.55 19.48 -19.44
C TYR A 251 40.14 18.07 -19.36
N SER A 252 41.45 17.95 -19.58
CA SER A 252 42.14 16.66 -19.60
C SER A 252 43.51 16.71 -18.90
N THR A 253 43.88 15.63 -18.21
CA THR A 253 45.11 15.56 -17.40
C THR A 253 45.89 14.27 -17.66
N ASN A 254 47.21 14.38 -17.68
CA ASN A 254 48.13 13.26 -17.61
C ASN A 254 49.28 13.59 -16.63
N ALA A 255 50.20 12.65 -16.42
CA ALA A 255 51.33 12.84 -15.50
C ALA A 255 52.25 14.05 -15.82
N ASN A 256 52.13 14.65 -17.01
CA ASN A 256 52.91 15.81 -17.45
C ASN A 256 52.14 17.14 -17.32
N GLY A 257 50.84 17.11 -16.99
CA GLY A 257 50.04 18.32 -16.74
C GLY A 257 48.56 18.21 -17.14
N THR A 258 47.81 19.28 -16.88
CA THR A 258 46.38 19.42 -17.20
C THR A 258 46.14 20.56 -18.18
N THR A 259 45.30 20.34 -19.20
CA THR A 259 44.88 21.37 -20.15
C THR A 259 43.36 21.56 -20.18
N TYR A 260 42.95 22.77 -20.55
CA TYR A 260 41.56 23.25 -20.56
C TYR A 260 41.28 23.82 -21.95
N ASN A 261 40.03 23.75 -22.40
CA ASN A 261 39.58 24.51 -23.58
C ASN A 261 38.55 25.58 -23.18
N GLY A 262 37.95 26.26 -24.16
CA GLY A 262 36.95 27.29 -23.93
C GLY A 262 35.62 26.75 -23.38
N VAL A 263 34.86 27.66 -22.79
CA VAL A 263 33.46 27.43 -22.38
C VAL A 263 32.56 27.42 -23.60
N LEU A 264 31.75 26.37 -23.76
CA LEU A 264 30.59 26.35 -24.64
C LEU A 264 29.30 26.38 -23.81
N SER A 265 28.14 26.49 -24.47
CA SER A 265 26.84 26.45 -23.80
C SER A 265 25.77 25.77 -24.64
N PHE A 266 24.75 25.27 -23.97
CA PHE A 266 23.51 24.79 -24.57
C PHE A 266 22.31 25.22 -23.71
N THR A 267 21.11 25.14 -24.25
CA THR A 267 19.86 25.44 -23.52
C THR A 267 18.98 24.20 -23.60
N THR A 268 18.51 23.72 -22.45
CA THR A 268 17.53 22.62 -22.39
C THR A 268 16.23 23.04 -23.06
N LEU A 269 15.51 22.08 -23.64
CA LEU A 269 14.23 22.35 -24.27
C LEU A 269 13.21 22.86 -23.23
N ALA A 270 12.26 23.67 -23.68
CA ALA A 270 11.17 24.09 -22.81
C ALA A 270 10.18 22.95 -22.57
N SER A 271 9.76 22.74 -21.33
CA SER A 271 8.68 21.80 -21.00
C SER A 271 7.37 22.24 -21.70
N THR A 272 6.95 21.52 -22.73
CA THR A 272 5.77 21.85 -23.53
C THR A 272 4.50 21.19 -22.97
N PRO A 273 3.54 21.93 -22.39
CA PRO A 273 2.22 21.36 -22.09
C PRO A 273 1.49 21.06 -23.41
N THR A 274 1.27 19.78 -23.70
CA THR A 274 0.56 19.31 -24.91
C THR A 274 -0.49 18.27 -24.49
N PRO A 275 -1.74 18.35 -25.00
CA PRO A 275 -2.83 17.47 -24.57
C PRO A 275 -2.84 16.10 -25.27
N THR A 276 -3.80 15.27 -24.84
CA THR A 276 -4.38 14.06 -25.48
C THR A 276 -3.65 12.71 -25.44
N PHE A 277 -4.35 11.75 -24.81
CA PHE A 277 -4.40 10.29 -25.00
C PHE A 277 -3.17 9.39 -24.73
N THR A 278 -3.48 8.23 -24.16
CA THR A 278 -2.62 7.08 -23.82
C THR A 278 -2.04 6.40 -25.07
N PRO A 279 -0.81 5.82 -25.00
CA PRO A 279 -0.57 4.58 -24.26
C PRO A 279 0.43 4.68 -23.09
N THR A 280 0.47 3.63 -22.27
CA THR A 280 1.31 3.47 -21.07
C THR A 280 2.82 3.57 -21.38
N PRO A 281 3.61 4.35 -20.63
CA PRO A 281 5.06 4.38 -20.78
C PRO A 281 5.71 3.11 -20.20
N THR A 282 6.56 2.45 -20.97
CA THR A 282 7.48 1.42 -20.45
C THR A 282 8.59 2.12 -19.65
N PRO A 283 8.86 1.74 -18.39
CA PRO A 283 9.85 2.42 -17.57
C PRO A 283 11.27 2.24 -18.12
N ILE A 284 12.02 3.35 -18.18
CA ILE A 284 13.42 3.39 -18.60
C ILE A 284 14.29 2.77 -17.49
N PRO A 285 15.27 1.90 -17.80
CA PRO A 285 16.12 1.32 -16.78
C PRO A 285 17.05 2.35 -16.12
N THR A 286 17.36 2.15 -14.84
CA THR A 286 18.38 2.91 -14.10
C THR A 286 19.28 1.98 -13.28
N ALA A 287 20.35 2.51 -12.67
CA ALA A 287 21.21 1.73 -11.78
C ALA A 287 20.43 1.22 -10.55
N PRO A 288 20.79 0.07 -9.96
CA PRO A 288 19.93 -0.60 -8.99
C PRO A 288 19.97 0.13 -7.64
N THR A 289 18.83 0.29 -6.97
CA THR A 289 18.79 0.80 -5.59
C THR A 289 18.91 -0.35 -4.59
N VAL A 290 19.61 -0.12 -3.48
CA VAL A 290 19.92 -1.15 -2.48
C VAL A 290 19.78 -0.62 -1.05
N ILE A 291 19.30 -1.47 -0.14
CA ILE A 291 19.14 -1.17 1.29
C ILE A 291 19.61 -2.39 2.09
N THR A 292 20.57 -2.21 3.00
CA THR A 292 20.95 -3.25 3.98
C THR A 292 19.98 -3.21 5.16
N PHE A 293 19.50 -4.36 5.64
CA PHE A 293 18.74 -4.49 6.88
C PHE A 293 19.54 -5.27 7.94
N PRO A 294 19.23 -5.12 9.25
CA PRO A 294 19.90 -5.86 10.31
C PRO A 294 19.85 -7.38 10.12
N ALA A 295 20.90 -8.07 10.56
CA ALA A 295 20.96 -9.53 10.53
C ALA A 295 19.99 -10.15 11.55
N THR A 296 19.44 -11.31 11.20
CA THR A 296 18.56 -12.12 12.08
C THR A 296 19.21 -13.47 12.38
N ASP A 297 18.59 -14.25 13.26
CA ASP A 297 18.90 -15.67 13.49
C ASP A 297 20.38 -15.94 13.81
N ILE A 298 20.97 -15.02 14.59
CA ILE A 298 22.38 -15.01 14.97
C ILE A 298 22.64 -16.09 16.03
N THR A 299 23.54 -17.02 15.74
CA THR A 299 24.01 -18.07 16.65
C THR A 299 25.47 -17.81 17.04
N ASP A 300 26.17 -18.80 17.62
CA ASP A 300 27.61 -18.74 17.85
C ASP A 300 28.44 -18.96 16.57
N ILE A 301 27.86 -19.51 15.50
CA ILE A 301 28.57 -19.79 14.22
C ILE A 301 27.86 -19.34 12.93
N GLN A 302 26.65 -18.78 13.03
CA GLN A 302 25.81 -18.40 11.89
C GLN A 302 25.08 -17.06 12.11
N ALA A 303 24.66 -16.43 11.02
CA ALA A 303 23.67 -15.34 11.01
C ALA A 303 22.97 -15.27 9.65
N VAL A 304 21.78 -14.67 9.58
CA VAL A 304 21.02 -14.47 8.35
C VAL A 304 21.08 -13.01 7.94
N LEU A 305 21.60 -12.73 6.73
CA LEU A 305 21.73 -11.37 6.19
C LEU A 305 20.51 -10.98 5.38
N ASN A 306 20.01 -9.76 5.63
CA ASN A 306 18.76 -9.22 5.09
C ASN A 306 19.01 -7.93 4.28
N SER A 307 18.28 -7.74 3.19
CA SER A 307 18.37 -6.53 2.34
C SER A 307 17.16 -6.35 1.44
N LEU A 308 17.15 -5.23 0.71
CA LEU A 308 16.20 -4.92 -0.35
C LEU A 308 16.97 -4.39 -1.56
N VAL A 309 16.60 -4.83 -2.77
CA VAL A 309 17.25 -4.44 -4.02
C VAL A 309 16.20 -4.23 -5.11
N ASN A 310 16.12 -3.02 -5.68
CA ASN A 310 15.34 -2.77 -6.89
C ASN A 310 16.25 -2.90 -8.12
N PRO A 311 15.92 -3.77 -9.09
CA PRO A 311 16.70 -3.90 -10.32
C PRO A 311 16.59 -2.69 -11.26
N ASN A 312 15.60 -1.82 -11.02
CA ASN A 312 15.30 -0.64 -11.82
C ASN A 312 15.26 -0.94 -13.33
N ASN A 313 14.49 -1.97 -13.70
CA ASN A 313 14.24 -2.48 -15.04
C ASN A 313 15.45 -3.01 -15.84
N ASP A 314 16.61 -3.24 -15.21
CA ASP A 314 17.76 -3.90 -15.84
C ASP A 314 18.25 -5.11 -15.01
N LEU A 315 18.93 -6.05 -15.69
CA LEU A 315 19.39 -7.30 -15.09
C LEU A 315 20.45 -7.04 -14.02
N THR A 316 20.05 -7.25 -12.77
CA THR A 316 20.80 -6.83 -11.59
C THR A 316 21.32 -8.03 -10.82
N ASN A 317 22.63 -8.11 -10.62
CA ASN A 317 23.26 -9.09 -9.74
C ASN A 317 23.43 -8.47 -8.34
N ALA A 318 22.78 -9.05 -7.33
CA ALA A 318 22.97 -8.68 -5.92
C ALA A 318 23.94 -9.65 -5.21
N SER A 319 24.66 -9.18 -4.18
CA SER A 319 25.52 -10.00 -3.30
C SER A 319 25.78 -9.28 -1.98
N TYR A 320 26.29 -10.00 -0.98
CA TYR A 320 26.74 -9.42 0.29
C TYR A 320 28.26 -9.46 0.39
N ALA A 321 28.83 -8.46 1.07
CA ALA A 321 30.22 -8.46 1.51
C ALA A 321 30.26 -8.23 3.02
N TYR A 322 31.16 -8.93 3.71
CA TYR A 322 31.24 -8.95 5.17
C TYR A 322 32.66 -9.20 5.68
N GLY A 323 32.96 -8.71 6.88
CA GLY A 323 34.27 -8.81 7.52
C GLY A 323 34.22 -8.56 9.02
N THR A 324 35.35 -8.70 9.71
CA THR A 324 35.46 -8.36 11.14
C THR A 324 35.93 -6.92 11.38
N THR A 325 36.25 -6.21 10.30
CA THR A 325 36.82 -4.85 10.34
C THR A 325 35.79 -3.81 9.88
N ASP A 326 35.57 -2.78 10.71
CA ASP A 326 34.68 -1.66 10.38
C ASP A 326 35.14 -0.92 9.10
N GLY A 327 34.20 -0.45 8.30
CA GLY A 327 34.43 0.25 7.02
C GLY A 327 34.94 -0.61 5.84
N VAL A 328 35.47 -1.82 6.06
CA VAL A 328 36.04 -2.67 4.99
C VAL A 328 34.95 -3.34 4.14
N ALA A 329 33.81 -3.67 4.76
CA ALA A 329 32.76 -4.50 4.14
C ALA A 329 32.19 -3.96 2.80
N CYS A 330 32.21 -2.64 2.53
CA CYS A 330 31.77 -2.08 1.23
C CYS A 330 32.89 -1.42 0.41
N SER A 331 34.15 -1.45 0.86
CA SER A 331 35.28 -0.75 0.24
C SER A 331 36.29 -1.68 -0.47
N ALA A 332 35.89 -2.95 -0.63
CA ALA A 332 36.63 -4.10 -1.15
C ALA A 332 37.65 -4.73 -0.17
N GLN A 333 37.71 -6.07 -0.23
CA GLN A 333 38.59 -6.97 0.55
C GLN A 333 38.29 -7.16 2.04
N GLU A 334 37.06 -7.58 2.35
CA GLU A 334 36.87 -8.80 3.16
C GLU A 334 35.65 -9.58 2.60
N ASN A 335 35.60 -10.89 2.85
CA ASN A 335 34.78 -11.93 2.23
C ASN A 335 33.47 -11.52 1.50
N THR A 336 33.35 -11.89 0.21
CA THR A 336 32.09 -11.76 -0.57
C THR A 336 31.28 -13.06 -0.57
N LEU A 337 30.03 -13.01 -0.11
CA LEU A 337 29.01 -14.04 -0.32
C LEU A 337 28.44 -13.92 -1.73
N THR A 338 29.02 -14.65 -2.68
CA THR A 338 28.53 -14.71 -4.07
C THR A 338 27.33 -15.64 -4.18
N GLY A 339 26.13 -15.08 -4.11
CA GLY A 339 24.89 -15.72 -4.55
C GLY A 339 24.29 -14.94 -5.71
N PRO A 340 24.49 -15.34 -6.99
CA PRO A 340 24.02 -14.58 -8.15
C PRO A 340 22.50 -14.68 -8.29
N GLN A 341 21.78 -13.91 -7.49
CA GLN A 341 20.39 -13.59 -7.73
C GLN A 341 20.34 -12.63 -8.93
N ASN A 342 19.96 -13.18 -10.10
CA ASN A 342 19.63 -12.42 -11.30
C ASN A 342 18.27 -11.76 -11.10
N LEU A 343 18.26 -10.57 -10.53
CA LEU A 343 17.05 -9.81 -10.24
C LEU A 343 16.63 -8.98 -11.46
N THR A 344 15.33 -8.96 -11.76
CA THR A 344 14.73 -8.23 -12.88
C THR A 344 13.38 -7.64 -12.49
N GLY A 345 13.12 -6.39 -12.86
CA GLY A 345 11.85 -5.70 -12.60
C GLY A 345 12.05 -4.28 -12.09
N THR A 346 10.95 -3.60 -11.77
CA THR A 346 10.91 -2.20 -11.31
C THR A 346 10.49 -2.03 -9.85
N THR A 347 10.25 -3.13 -9.16
CA THR A 347 9.85 -3.18 -7.75
C THR A 347 11.01 -3.64 -6.90
N ASP A 348 11.02 -3.18 -5.66
CA ASP A 348 11.94 -3.62 -4.62
C ASP A 348 11.79 -5.13 -4.37
N ILE A 349 12.84 -5.91 -4.62
CA ILE A 349 12.91 -7.35 -4.35
C ILE A 349 13.81 -7.57 -3.13
N SER A 350 13.35 -8.35 -2.16
CA SER A 350 14.23 -8.86 -1.10
C SER A 350 15.01 -10.05 -1.68
N PRO A 351 16.35 -9.98 -1.82
CA PRO A 351 17.13 -11.16 -2.19
C PRO A 351 17.03 -12.18 -1.05
N ASN A 352 16.78 -13.45 -1.39
CA ASN A 352 16.53 -14.51 -0.39
C ASN A 352 17.52 -14.44 0.78
N ALA A 353 16.94 -14.43 1.99
CA ALA A 353 17.66 -14.24 3.25
C ALA A 353 18.89 -15.15 3.31
N THR A 354 20.08 -14.56 3.32
CA THR A 354 21.32 -15.28 3.02
C THR A 354 21.94 -15.76 4.32
N LEU A 355 21.88 -17.08 4.55
CA LEU A 355 22.56 -17.72 5.68
C LEU A 355 24.08 -17.63 5.48
N LEU A 356 24.73 -16.91 6.38
CA LEU A 356 26.16 -16.85 6.56
C LEU A 356 26.55 -17.84 7.67
N SER A 357 27.53 -18.70 7.40
CA SER A 357 28.03 -19.75 8.29
C SER A 357 29.52 -19.64 8.57
N ASP A 358 30.02 -20.56 9.39
CA ASP A 358 31.45 -20.73 9.73
C ASP A 358 32.06 -19.47 10.39
N LEU A 359 31.21 -18.72 11.09
CA LEU A 359 31.60 -17.56 11.88
C LEU A 359 32.28 -17.96 13.18
N LEU A 360 33.13 -17.07 13.70
CA LEU A 360 33.74 -17.22 15.01
C LEU A 360 32.73 -16.82 16.10
N PRO A 361 32.61 -17.59 17.21
CA PRO A 361 31.80 -17.19 18.37
C PRO A 361 32.25 -15.88 19.02
N ASN A 362 31.31 -15.17 19.67
CA ASN A 362 31.53 -13.91 20.37
C ASN A 362 32.34 -12.87 19.55
N THR A 363 32.08 -12.79 18.24
CA THR A 363 32.83 -11.97 17.28
C THR A 363 31.89 -11.03 16.54
N THR A 364 32.27 -9.75 16.43
CA THR A 364 31.51 -8.75 15.70
C THR A 364 31.86 -8.79 14.22
N TYR A 365 30.84 -8.84 13.38
CA TYR A 365 30.93 -8.80 11.93
C TYR A 365 30.20 -7.58 11.38
N TYR A 366 30.82 -6.92 10.40
CA TYR A 366 30.29 -5.80 9.63
C TYR A 366 29.90 -6.31 8.24
N PHE A 367 28.77 -5.87 7.70
CA PHE A 367 28.28 -6.31 6.39
C PHE A 367 27.48 -5.24 5.65
N CYS A 368 27.40 -5.38 4.32
CA CYS A 368 26.44 -4.66 3.49
C CYS A 368 26.00 -5.48 2.28
N VAL A 369 24.83 -5.14 1.72
CA VAL A 369 24.45 -5.58 0.37
C VAL A 369 25.12 -4.67 -0.66
N TYR A 370 25.45 -5.20 -1.83
CA TYR A 370 25.73 -4.43 -3.03
C TYR A 370 25.04 -5.07 -4.24
N ALA A 371 24.75 -4.27 -5.26
CA ALA A 371 24.15 -4.78 -6.49
C ALA A 371 24.65 -4.02 -7.72
N THR A 372 24.75 -4.73 -8.84
CA THR A 372 25.30 -4.23 -10.11
C THR A 372 24.42 -4.62 -11.28
N ASN A 373 24.07 -3.64 -12.11
CA ASN A 373 23.49 -3.85 -13.45
C ASN A 373 24.33 -3.11 -14.51
N SER A 374 23.89 -3.07 -15.77
CA SER A 374 24.66 -2.44 -16.86
C SER A 374 24.85 -0.93 -16.69
N LEU A 375 24.04 -0.30 -15.85
CA LEU A 375 24.06 1.14 -15.53
C LEU A 375 24.82 1.43 -14.22
N GLY A 376 25.40 0.40 -13.59
CA GLY A 376 26.43 0.53 -12.56
C GLY A 376 26.14 -0.23 -11.27
N THR A 377 27.06 -0.09 -10.30
CA THR A 377 26.95 -0.66 -8.95
C THR A 377 26.36 0.35 -7.96
N ARG A 378 25.65 -0.14 -6.95
CA ARG A 378 25.38 0.58 -5.69
C ARG A 378 25.69 -0.32 -4.49
N TYR A 379 26.06 0.33 -3.39
CA TYR A 379 26.37 -0.30 -2.09
C TYR A 379 25.36 0.19 -1.06
N GLY A 380 24.86 -0.70 -0.21
CA GLY A 380 24.03 -0.37 0.93
C GLY A 380 24.86 0.19 2.09
N VAL A 381 24.18 0.65 3.15
CA VAL A 381 24.84 1.05 4.39
C VAL A 381 25.54 -0.14 5.05
N VAL A 382 26.68 0.09 5.70
CA VAL A 382 27.31 -0.90 6.58
C VAL A 382 26.44 -1.05 7.83
N LEU A 383 26.12 -2.29 8.18
CA LEU A 383 25.52 -2.66 9.47
C LEU A 383 26.43 -3.68 10.16
N GLN A 384 26.21 -3.92 11.45
CA GLN A 384 26.98 -4.89 12.23
C GLN A 384 26.09 -5.82 13.05
N PHE A 385 26.62 -7.00 13.36
CA PHE A 385 26.07 -7.95 14.33
C PHE A 385 27.20 -8.63 15.11
N THR A 386 26.89 -9.29 16.22
CA THR A 386 27.87 -10.04 17.02
C THR A 386 27.34 -11.43 17.28
N THR A 387 28.12 -12.46 16.93
CA THR A 387 27.77 -13.87 17.20
C THR A 387 27.68 -14.14 18.70
N LEU A 388 26.88 -15.15 19.07
CA LEU A 388 26.72 -15.57 20.45
C LEU A 388 28.01 -16.19 21.00
N GLY A 389 28.13 -16.26 22.33
CA GLY A 389 29.21 -17.00 22.99
C GLY A 389 29.05 -18.51 22.78
N PRO A 390 30.15 -19.29 22.72
CA PRO A 390 30.11 -20.71 22.42
C PRO A 390 29.30 -21.47 23.47
N THR A 391 28.28 -22.20 23.03
CA THR A 391 27.34 -22.85 23.94
C THR A 391 28.00 -24.07 24.63
N PRO A 392 28.06 -24.17 25.97
CA PRO A 392 28.70 -25.30 26.65
C PRO A 392 27.92 -26.60 26.41
N THR A 393 28.49 -27.46 25.56
CA THR A 393 27.79 -28.62 25.00
C THR A 393 27.54 -29.72 26.05
N PRO A 394 26.28 -30.13 26.30
CA PRO A 394 26.00 -31.38 26.99
C PRO A 394 26.49 -32.56 26.15
N GLY A 395 27.23 -33.49 26.74
CA GLY A 395 27.79 -34.64 26.02
C GLY A 395 26.70 -35.55 25.44
N GLY A 396 26.61 -35.64 24.12
CA GLY A 396 25.66 -36.51 23.42
C GLY A 396 26.19 -37.93 23.17
N PRO A 397 25.31 -38.89 22.82
CA PRO A 397 25.70 -40.16 22.23
C PRO A 397 25.40 -40.21 20.72
N THR A 398 26.47 -40.44 19.94
CA THR A 398 26.58 -41.27 18.72
C THR A 398 25.40 -41.37 17.74
N LEU A 399 25.66 -40.99 16.48
CA LEU A 399 24.73 -41.13 15.35
C LEU A 399 24.39 -42.60 15.02
N THR A 400 23.12 -42.82 14.69
CA THR A 400 22.63 -43.95 13.87
C THR A 400 21.71 -43.39 12.78
N PRO A 401 21.53 -44.07 11.62
CA PRO A 401 21.04 -43.42 10.41
C PRO A 401 19.57 -43.00 10.50
N THR A 402 19.28 -41.80 9.99
CA THR A 402 17.93 -41.22 9.92
C THR A 402 16.99 -42.12 9.10
N PRO A 403 15.89 -42.62 9.67
CA PRO A 403 14.86 -43.29 8.89
C PRO A 403 14.08 -42.26 8.05
N THR A 404 13.82 -42.58 6.78
CA THR A 404 12.95 -41.79 5.91
C THR A 404 11.57 -41.62 6.58
N PRO A 405 10.97 -40.41 6.61
CA PRO A 405 9.64 -40.24 7.18
C PRO A 405 8.62 -41.02 6.36
N ILE A 406 8.06 -42.09 6.95
CA ILE A 406 7.03 -42.93 6.32
C ILE A 406 5.71 -42.12 6.29
N PRO A 407 5.14 -41.82 5.11
CA PRO A 407 3.87 -41.12 5.00
C PRO A 407 2.74 -41.97 5.58
N CYS A 408 1.69 -41.32 6.08
CA CYS A 408 0.49 -42.04 6.52
C CYS A 408 -0.28 -42.56 5.30
N GLN A 409 -0.69 -43.83 5.32
CA GLN A 409 -1.41 -44.47 4.22
C GLN A 409 -2.53 -45.36 4.74
N VAL A 410 -3.63 -45.44 4.01
CA VAL A 410 -4.72 -46.41 4.20
C VAL A 410 -4.62 -47.48 3.11
N THR A 411 -4.98 -48.72 3.41
CA THR A 411 -5.02 -49.81 2.42
C THR A 411 -6.20 -50.72 2.72
N THR A 412 -6.99 -51.04 1.70
CA THR A 412 -8.18 -51.90 1.81
C THR A 412 -7.90 -53.33 1.36
N ASP A 413 -8.62 -54.29 1.96
CA ASP A 413 -8.46 -55.73 1.70
C ASP A 413 -9.84 -56.42 1.58
N PRO A 414 -10.04 -57.39 0.67
CA PRO A 414 -9.09 -57.91 -0.32
C PRO A 414 -8.74 -56.88 -1.40
N THR A 415 -7.59 -57.02 -2.06
CA THR A 415 -7.17 -56.11 -3.15
C THR A 415 -8.10 -56.14 -4.37
N SER A 416 -8.89 -57.20 -4.54
CA SER A 416 -9.95 -57.24 -5.56
C SER A 416 -11.12 -58.16 -5.16
N TYR A 417 -12.30 -57.84 -5.70
CA TYR A 417 -13.55 -58.57 -5.50
C TYR A 417 -14.28 -58.73 -6.84
N SER A 418 -14.70 -59.96 -7.15
CA SER A 418 -15.55 -60.25 -8.32
C SER A 418 -16.97 -60.58 -7.87
N LEU A 419 -17.96 -59.85 -8.37
CA LEU A 419 -19.36 -59.98 -7.99
C LEU A 419 -20.26 -60.19 -9.21
N ALA A 420 -21.41 -60.82 -8.99
CA ALA A 420 -22.56 -60.71 -9.89
C ALA A 420 -23.43 -59.52 -9.46
N ILE A 421 -24.29 -59.01 -10.35
CA ILE A 421 -25.27 -57.96 -10.00
C ILE A 421 -26.17 -58.45 -8.85
N GLY A 422 -26.33 -57.64 -7.80
CA GLY A 422 -27.01 -58.00 -6.55
C GLY A 422 -26.14 -58.77 -5.54
N GLY A 423 -24.91 -59.15 -5.91
CA GLY A 423 -23.94 -59.77 -5.01
C GLY A 423 -23.38 -58.80 -3.97
N GLN A 424 -22.86 -59.34 -2.87
CA GLN A 424 -22.21 -58.57 -1.80
C GLN A 424 -20.82 -59.11 -1.49
N GLY A 425 -19.92 -58.20 -1.10
CA GLY A 425 -18.62 -58.50 -0.53
C GLY A 425 -18.39 -57.71 0.76
N ASP A 426 -17.44 -58.14 1.57
CA ASP A 426 -16.93 -57.36 2.70
C ASP A 426 -15.54 -56.82 2.34
N VAL A 427 -15.26 -55.57 2.72
CA VAL A 427 -13.97 -54.89 2.53
C VAL A 427 -13.53 -54.32 3.87
N THR A 428 -12.29 -54.56 4.28
CA THR A 428 -11.68 -53.96 5.48
C THR A 428 -10.73 -52.83 5.10
N ALA A 429 -10.41 -51.96 6.06
CA ALA A 429 -9.39 -50.92 5.91
C ALA A 429 -8.35 -51.00 7.03
N SER A 430 -7.08 -50.86 6.66
CA SER A 430 -5.93 -50.81 7.57
C SER A 430 -5.19 -49.48 7.39
N VAL A 431 -4.58 -48.96 8.47
CA VAL A 431 -3.87 -47.67 8.46
C VAL A 431 -2.44 -47.88 8.94
N THR A 432 -1.47 -47.38 8.18
CA THR A 432 -0.06 -47.35 8.58
C THR A 432 0.36 -45.90 8.81
N SER A 433 0.75 -45.54 10.04
CA SER A 433 1.26 -44.22 10.40
C SER A 433 2.71 -44.30 10.91
N GLY A 434 3.62 -43.58 10.22
CA GLY A 434 5.07 -43.68 10.43
C GLY A 434 5.64 -43.08 11.72
N GLN A 435 4.79 -42.55 12.62
CA GLN A 435 5.15 -41.91 13.88
C GLN A 435 4.06 -42.22 14.92
N GLY A 436 4.46 -42.38 16.18
CA GLY A 436 3.73 -43.20 17.16
C GLY A 436 2.32 -42.74 17.57
N ALA A 437 1.46 -43.74 17.75
CA ALA A 437 0.31 -43.75 18.68
C ALA A 437 -0.81 -42.69 18.51
N ALA A 438 -0.95 -42.07 17.34
CA ALA A 438 -2.20 -41.37 16.99
C ALA A 438 -3.34 -42.38 16.84
N SER A 439 -4.49 -42.13 17.48
CA SER A 439 -5.67 -42.99 17.38
C SER A 439 -6.58 -42.53 16.24
N ILE A 440 -7.26 -43.49 15.58
CA ILE A 440 -8.22 -43.19 14.51
C ILE A 440 -9.52 -42.71 15.17
N LEU A 441 -9.97 -41.51 14.81
CA LEU A 441 -11.23 -40.93 15.29
C LEU A 441 -12.43 -41.42 14.47
N GLN A 442 -12.27 -41.49 13.14
CA GLN A 442 -13.28 -41.93 12.19
C GLN A 442 -12.62 -42.63 11.00
N MET A 443 -13.27 -43.68 10.49
CA MET A 443 -13.01 -44.25 9.17
C MET A 443 -14.17 -43.90 8.23
N ARG A 444 -13.88 -43.65 6.96
CA ARG A 444 -14.85 -43.44 5.88
C ARG A 444 -14.57 -44.38 4.72
N PHE A 445 -15.61 -44.77 4.00
CA PHE A 445 -15.54 -45.66 2.84
C PHE A 445 -16.40 -45.09 1.70
N GLY A 446 -15.95 -45.24 0.46
CA GLY A 446 -16.72 -44.89 -0.73
C GLY A 446 -16.38 -45.79 -1.91
N ALA A 447 -17.19 -45.73 -2.97
CA ALA A 447 -16.87 -46.35 -4.25
C ALA A 447 -16.83 -45.28 -5.34
N TYR A 448 -15.83 -45.34 -6.23
CA TYR A 448 -15.66 -44.31 -7.27
C TYR A 448 -16.83 -44.24 -8.28
N ASN A 449 -17.63 -45.30 -8.41
CA ASN A 449 -18.83 -45.32 -9.22
C ASN A 449 -19.99 -46.01 -8.49
N HIS A 450 -20.79 -45.19 -7.78
CA HIS A 450 -21.97 -45.63 -7.04
C HIS A 450 -23.09 -46.27 -7.89
N ALA A 451 -23.03 -46.19 -9.22
CA ALA A 451 -23.95 -46.94 -10.10
C ALA A 451 -23.49 -48.38 -10.37
N VAL A 452 -22.20 -48.68 -10.18
CA VAL A 452 -21.63 -50.05 -10.28
C VAL A 452 -21.69 -50.75 -8.93
N ALA A 453 -21.26 -50.09 -7.85
CA ALA A 453 -21.31 -50.64 -6.50
C ALA A 453 -21.50 -49.57 -5.41
N THR A 454 -22.21 -49.91 -4.33
CA THR A 454 -22.40 -49.05 -3.15
C THR A 454 -21.83 -49.70 -1.89
N VAL A 455 -21.46 -48.90 -0.88
CA VAL A 455 -20.85 -49.36 0.37
C VAL A 455 -21.71 -48.99 1.59
N ASN A 456 -21.76 -49.87 2.59
CA ASN A 456 -22.53 -49.67 3.82
C ASN A 456 -21.90 -50.44 5.00
N PRO A 457 -21.55 -49.80 6.14
CA PRO A 457 -21.62 -48.37 6.41
C PRO A 457 -20.61 -47.56 5.57
N ALA A 458 -20.97 -46.32 5.24
CA ALA A 458 -20.08 -45.37 4.56
C ALA A 458 -19.11 -44.65 5.53
N SER A 459 -19.35 -44.75 6.83
CA SER A 459 -18.42 -44.32 7.88
C SER A 459 -18.59 -45.12 9.16
N ASP A 460 -17.50 -45.29 9.89
CA ASP A 460 -17.44 -45.99 11.18
C ASP A 460 -16.66 -45.13 12.19
N SER A 461 -17.01 -45.21 13.47
CA SER A 461 -16.43 -44.35 14.52
C SER A 461 -15.69 -45.16 15.58
N ASN A 462 -14.72 -44.53 16.25
CA ASN A 462 -13.74 -45.20 17.09
C ASN A 462 -14.36 -46.13 18.16
N GLY A 463 -14.12 -47.44 18.03
CA GLY A 463 -14.59 -48.49 18.95
C GLY A 463 -14.55 -49.91 18.38
N THR A 464 -14.64 -50.05 17.06
CA THR A 464 -14.55 -51.33 16.31
C THR A 464 -13.08 -51.75 16.10
N PRO A 465 -12.70 -53.02 16.35
CA PRO A 465 -11.32 -53.48 16.16
C PRO A 465 -10.94 -53.67 14.68
N ASP A 466 -11.91 -53.99 13.84
CA ASP A 466 -11.74 -54.21 12.39
C ASP A 466 -12.61 -53.19 11.63
N TYR A 467 -12.03 -52.12 11.10
CA TYR A 467 -12.77 -51.17 10.27
C TYR A 467 -13.21 -51.85 8.98
N ARG A 468 -14.52 -51.98 8.76
CA ARG A 468 -15.08 -52.72 7.63
C ARG A 468 -16.30 -52.04 7.02
N THR A 469 -16.46 -52.19 5.72
CA THR A 469 -17.70 -51.89 5.01
C THR A 469 -18.16 -53.10 4.20
N LYS A 470 -19.44 -53.14 3.85
CA LYS A 470 -20.02 -54.13 2.94
C LYS A 470 -20.32 -53.47 1.61
N VAL A 471 -19.68 -53.95 0.55
CA VAL A 471 -19.93 -53.54 -0.84
C VAL A 471 -21.08 -54.35 -1.43
N THR A 472 -21.98 -53.70 -2.18
CA THR A 472 -23.11 -54.32 -2.89
C THR A 472 -23.08 -53.92 -4.37
N ALA A 473 -23.12 -54.88 -5.28
CA ALA A 473 -23.07 -54.66 -6.72
C ALA A 473 -24.42 -54.21 -7.29
N GLY A 474 -24.51 -52.97 -7.77
CA GLY A 474 -25.72 -52.36 -8.34
C GLY A 474 -25.84 -52.47 -9.86
N GLY A 475 -24.71 -52.54 -10.59
CA GLY A 475 -24.69 -52.56 -12.05
C GLY A 475 -23.42 -53.19 -12.61
N GLY A 476 -23.50 -53.74 -13.83
CA GLY A 476 -22.36 -54.37 -14.50
C GLY A 476 -21.29 -53.34 -14.92
N GLY A 477 -20.02 -53.63 -14.66
CA GLY A 477 -18.90 -52.72 -14.90
C GLY A 477 -17.75 -52.96 -13.94
N ALA A 478 -16.83 -52.00 -13.87
CA ALA A 478 -15.73 -51.98 -12.90
C ALA A 478 -15.72 -50.67 -12.11
N THR A 479 -15.31 -50.75 -10.84
CA THR A 479 -15.06 -49.61 -9.95
C THR A 479 -14.08 -50.04 -8.85
N ALA A 480 -13.68 -49.16 -7.94
CA ALA A 480 -12.91 -49.55 -6.76
C ALA A 480 -13.50 -48.91 -5.49
N VAL A 481 -13.27 -49.57 -4.35
CA VAL A 481 -13.64 -49.09 -3.01
C VAL A 481 -12.41 -48.48 -2.34
N TRP A 482 -12.52 -47.21 -1.97
CA TRP A 482 -11.50 -46.43 -1.27
C TRP A 482 -11.88 -46.21 0.20
N ALA A 483 -10.90 -45.86 1.02
CA ALA A 483 -11.11 -45.51 2.43
C ALA A 483 -10.24 -44.33 2.89
N SER A 484 -10.74 -43.55 3.86
CA SER A 484 -9.96 -42.52 4.54
C SER A 484 -10.17 -42.50 6.05
N ALA A 485 -9.13 -42.14 6.79
CA ALA A 485 -9.04 -42.18 8.24
C ALA A 485 -8.64 -40.82 8.81
N ASP A 486 -9.46 -40.25 9.69
CA ASP A 486 -9.14 -39.03 10.44
C ASP A 486 -8.44 -39.41 11.76
N LEU A 487 -7.23 -38.89 12.00
CA LEU A 487 -6.41 -39.20 13.18
C LEU A 487 -6.51 -38.16 14.30
N SER A 488 -6.25 -38.60 15.53
CA SER A 488 -6.29 -37.78 16.75
C SER A 488 -5.27 -36.64 16.81
N ASP A 489 -4.35 -36.55 15.86
CA ASP A 489 -3.36 -35.47 15.71
C ASP A 489 -3.69 -34.48 14.59
N GLY A 490 -4.89 -34.58 14.00
CA GLY A 490 -5.37 -33.66 12.96
C GLY A 490 -4.95 -34.04 11.54
N ARG A 491 -4.27 -35.17 11.33
CA ARG A 491 -3.98 -35.71 9.99
C ARG A 491 -5.15 -36.55 9.48
N THR A 492 -5.56 -36.31 8.24
CA THR A 492 -6.36 -37.28 7.47
C THR A 492 -5.40 -38.12 6.61
N CYS A 493 -5.61 -39.42 6.57
CA CYS A 493 -4.88 -40.36 5.71
C CYS A 493 -5.88 -41.01 4.75
N GLU A 494 -5.50 -41.17 3.48
CA GLU A 494 -6.36 -41.75 2.44
C GLU A 494 -5.68 -42.95 1.79
N SER A 495 -6.48 -43.83 1.17
CA SER A 495 -5.98 -44.83 0.25
C SER A 495 -5.73 -44.19 -1.13
N THR A 496 -4.79 -44.77 -1.87
CA THR A 496 -4.53 -44.44 -3.28
C THR A 496 -5.10 -45.54 -4.19
N GLY A 497 -5.28 -45.23 -5.48
CA GLY A 497 -5.72 -46.20 -6.50
C GLY A 497 -4.84 -47.45 -6.70
N ALA A 498 -3.71 -47.58 -5.99
CA ALA A 498 -2.87 -48.80 -5.95
C ALA A 498 -3.06 -49.61 -4.64
N THR A 499 -3.92 -49.14 -3.74
CA THR A 499 -4.19 -49.65 -2.38
C THR A 499 -5.70 -49.74 -2.07
N ASP A 500 -6.53 -49.50 -3.09
CA ASP A 500 -7.98 -49.65 -3.07
C ASP A 500 -8.40 -51.08 -3.45
N THR A 501 -9.65 -51.44 -3.17
CA THR A 501 -10.22 -52.75 -3.53
C THR A 501 -10.93 -52.68 -4.89
N ASP A 502 -10.35 -53.29 -5.92
CA ASP A 502 -10.94 -53.36 -7.27
C ASP A 502 -12.22 -54.23 -7.29
N ILE A 503 -13.36 -53.65 -7.66
CA ILE A 503 -14.66 -54.31 -7.78
C ILE A 503 -15.00 -54.53 -9.26
N THR A 504 -15.03 -55.78 -9.70
CA THR A 504 -15.52 -56.17 -11.04
C THR A 504 -16.89 -56.83 -10.93
N VAL A 505 -17.91 -56.25 -11.58
CA VAL A 505 -19.27 -56.76 -11.61
C VAL A 505 -19.58 -57.38 -12.97
N SER A 506 -19.68 -58.70 -13.03
CA SER A 506 -19.97 -59.44 -14.26
C SER A 506 -21.47 -59.63 -14.50
N GLY A 507 -21.91 -59.35 -15.72
CA GLY A 507 -23.29 -59.57 -16.18
C GLY A 507 -23.49 -60.93 -16.85
N PRO A 508 -24.70 -61.52 -16.81
CA PRO A 508 -24.97 -62.82 -17.43
C PRO A 508 -24.87 -62.76 -18.96
N THR A 509 -24.08 -63.65 -19.54
CA THR A 509 -23.96 -63.83 -21.00
C THR A 509 -24.97 -64.87 -21.49
N ALA A 510 -25.61 -64.64 -22.64
CA ALA A 510 -26.72 -65.46 -23.15
C ALA A 510 -26.27 -66.61 -24.07
N THR A 511 -27.01 -67.73 -24.03
CA THR A 511 -26.82 -68.91 -24.91
C THR A 511 -28.20 -69.46 -25.35
N PRO A 512 -28.44 -69.81 -26.63
CA PRO A 512 -29.76 -70.23 -27.15
C PRO A 512 -29.91 -71.73 -27.45
N THR A 513 -31.14 -72.29 -27.47
CA THR A 513 -31.65 -73.24 -28.52
C THR A 513 -33.12 -73.75 -28.34
N VAL A 514 -33.93 -73.65 -29.41
CA VAL A 514 -34.97 -74.56 -30.00
C VAL A 514 -36.24 -75.06 -29.22
N THR A 515 -37.34 -75.15 -29.98
CA THR A 515 -38.72 -75.68 -29.80
C THR A 515 -38.82 -77.24 -29.76
N PRO A 516 -39.97 -77.98 -29.50
CA PRO A 516 -41.29 -77.84 -30.18
C PRO A 516 -42.63 -78.37 -29.56
N GLY A 517 -43.76 -77.89 -30.10
CA GLY A 517 -44.92 -78.72 -30.57
C GLY A 517 -46.03 -79.22 -29.61
N GLY A 518 -47.30 -78.87 -29.90
CA GLY A 518 -48.51 -79.52 -29.32
C GLY A 518 -49.82 -78.70 -29.56
N PRO A 519 -51.01 -79.28 -29.92
CA PRO A 519 -52.04 -78.50 -30.64
C PRO A 519 -53.53 -78.57 -30.18
N THR A 520 -54.30 -77.50 -30.46
CA THR A 520 -55.78 -77.49 -30.75
C THR A 520 -56.71 -77.73 -29.51
N PRO A 521 -57.98 -77.24 -29.42
CA PRO A 521 -58.87 -76.66 -30.43
C PRO A 521 -59.37 -75.21 -30.22
N THR A 522 -59.97 -74.66 -31.28
CA THR A 522 -60.59 -73.33 -31.36
C THR A 522 -62.12 -73.42 -31.30
N LEU A 523 -62.78 -72.47 -30.64
CA LEU A 523 -64.23 -72.20 -30.79
C LEU A 523 -64.43 -70.82 -31.42
N THR A 524 -65.39 -70.71 -32.35
CA THR A 524 -65.63 -69.50 -33.15
C THR A 524 -66.38 -68.43 -32.35
N PRO A 525 -65.81 -67.23 -32.12
CA PRO A 525 -66.49 -66.18 -31.39
C PRO A 525 -67.38 -65.32 -32.30
N THR A 526 -68.53 -64.90 -31.77
CA THR A 526 -69.33 -63.77 -32.29
C THR A 526 -68.46 -62.51 -32.40
N PRO A 527 -68.62 -61.64 -33.42
CA PRO A 527 -67.84 -60.40 -33.51
C PRO A 527 -68.08 -59.47 -32.31
N ILE A 528 -67.13 -59.47 -31.38
CA ILE A 528 -67.06 -58.51 -30.28
C ILE A 528 -66.72 -57.14 -30.88
N PRO A 529 -67.43 -56.05 -30.55
CA PRO A 529 -67.05 -54.72 -31.01
C PRO A 529 -65.84 -54.18 -30.24
N ALA A 530 -64.98 -53.45 -30.95
CA ALA A 530 -63.88 -52.68 -30.35
C ALA A 530 -64.44 -51.70 -29.29
N PRO A 531 -63.70 -51.47 -28.18
CA PRO A 531 -64.28 -50.85 -27.00
C PRO A 531 -64.60 -49.37 -27.20
N VAL A 532 -65.72 -48.94 -26.61
CA VAL A 532 -66.19 -47.54 -26.63
C VAL A 532 -66.45 -47.05 -25.21
N CYS A 533 -65.54 -46.20 -24.72
CA CYS A 533 -65.76 -45.31 -23.58
C CYS A 533 -66.61 -44.10 -24.04
N SER A 534 -67.70 -43.83 -23.35
CA SER A 534 -68.75 -42.90 -23.81
C SER A 534 -68.43 -41.41 -23.61
N GLY A 535 -67.69 -41.06 -22.56
CA GLY A 535 -67.24 -39.69 -22.28
C GLY A 535 -65.77 -39.41 -22.66
N GLY A 536 -65.08 -40.34 -23.31
CA GLY A 536 -63.74 -40.14 -23.85
C GLY A 536 -62.62 -39.99 -22.81
N LEU A 537 -61.56 -39.25 -23.17
CA LEU A 537 -60.41 -38.96 -22.30
C LEU A 537 -60.48 -37.52 -21.80
N SER A 538 -60.57 -37.36 -20.48
CA SER A 538 -60.49 -36.07 -19.80
C SER A 538 -59.08 -35.79 -19.27
N ALA A 539 -58.78 -34.51 -19.00
CA ALA A 539 -57.58 -34.05 -18.32
C ALA A 539 -57.97 -32.97 -17.31
N SER A 540 -57.35 -32.98 -16.13
CA SER A 540 -57.51 -31.92 -15.13
C SER A 540 -56.19 -31.66 -14.39
N PRO A 541 -55.67 -30.41 -14.39
CA PRO A 541 -56.05 -29.33 -15.30
C PRO A 541 -55.72 -29.68 -16.76
N ASP A 542 -56.23 -28.93 -17.75
CA ASP A 542 -55.86 -29.11 -19.16
C ASP A 542 -54.88 -28.05 -19.70
N THR A 543 -54.39 -27.17 -18.81
CA THR A 543 -53.24 -26.30 -19.02
C THR A 543 -52.33 -26.38 -17.81
N ILE A 544 -51.01 -26.51 -18.01
CA ILE A 544 -50.00 -26.40 -16.95
C ILE A 544 -49.28 -25.05 -17.10
N GLY A 545 -49.24 -24.28 -16.01
CA GLY A 545 -48.58 -22.97 -15.95
C GLY A 545 -47.28 -22.97 -15.13
N ALA A 546 -46.66 -21.79 -15.08
CA ALA A 546 -45.47 -21.39 -14.31
C ALA A 546 -45.08 -22.22 -13.06
N GLY A 547 -46.02 -22.46 -12.15
CA GLY A 547 -45.76 -23.17 -10.89
C GLY A 547 -45.34 -24.64 -11.05
N GLY A 548 -45.55 -25.22 -12.23
CA GLY A 548 -45.52 -26.66 -12.44
C GLY A 548 -46.78 -27.34 -11.86
N GLY A 549 -46.81 -28.66 -11.93
CA GLY A 549 -47.93 -29.46 -11.44
C GLY A 549 -48.12 -30.74 -12.25
N THR A 550 -48.93 -31.65 -11.72
CA THR A 550 -49.31 -32.91 -12.39
C THR A 550 -50.68 -32.80 -13.04
N VAL A 551 -50.86 -33.41 -14.21
CA VAL A 551 -52.17 -33.54 -14.85
C VAL A 551 -52.74 -34.93 -14.62
N SER A 552 -53.94 -34.99 -14.05
CA SER A 552 -54.70 -36.22 -13.92
C SER A 552 -55.51 -36.46 -15.19
N PHE A 553 -55.12 -37.49 -15.95
CA PHE A 553 -55.88 -37.98 -17.10
C PHE A 553 -56.82 -39.10 -16.65
N ASN A 554 -58.11 -38.99 -16.99
CA ASN A 554 -59.13 -39.98 -16.61
C ASN A 554 -60.02 -40.32 -17.80
N LEU A 555 -60.28 -41.62 -18.03
CA LEU A 555 -61.33 -42.04 -18.96
C LEU A 555 -62.71 -41.75 -18.34
N THR A 556 -63.45 -40.84 -18.97
CA THR A 556 -64.77 -40.41 -18.54
C THR A 556 -65.86 -41.29 -19.17
N GLY A 557 -66.76 -41.81 -18.34
CA GLY A 557 -67.80 -42.77 -18.76
C GLY A 557 -67.26 -44.18 -18.98
N GLY A 558 -68.05 -45.19 -18.59
CA GLY A 558 -67.65 -46.60 -18.69
C GLY A 558 -67.33 -47.04 -20.13
N CYS A 559 -66.28 -47.85 -20.28
CA CYS A 559 -65.88 -48.45 -21.55
C CYS A 559 -66.60 -49.78 -21.76
N THR A 560 -67.40 -49.91 -22.83
CA THR A 560 -68.12 -51.15 -23.17
C THR A 560 -67.58 -51.78 -24.46
N PRO A 561 -67.68 -53.11 -24.66
CA PRO A 561 -68.16 -54.12 -23.72
C PRO A 561 -67.17 -54.41 -22.59
N GLU A 562 -67.71 -54.73 -21.41
CA GLU A 562 -66.97 -54.96 -20.15
C GLU A 562 -66.39 -56.37 -20.02
N ILE A 563 -66.83 -57.32 -20.87
CA ILE A 563 -66.40 -58.72 -20.86
C ILE A 563 -65.94 -59.11 -22.28
N PRO A 564 -64.71 -59.63 -22.47
CA PRO A 564 -63.63 -59.69 -21.49
C PRO A 564 -63.15 -58.29 -21.08
N ALA A 565 -62.60 -58.18 -19.87
CA ALA A 565 -62.20 -56.89 -19.29
C ALA A 565 -61.23 -56.12 -20.21
N PRO A 566 -61.48 -54.82 -20.48
CA PRO A 566 -60.63 -54.03 -21.37
C PRO A 566 -59.24 -53.80 -20.77
N THR A 567 -58.22 -53.92 -21.61
CA THR A 567 -56.84 -53.53 -21.28
C THR A 567 -56.58 -52.08 -21.69
N TYR A 568 -55.78 -51.38 -20.87
CA TYR A 568 -55.49 -49.96 -21.03
C TYR A 568 -53.99 -49.77 -21.31
N THR A 569 -53.64 -49.39 -22.53
CA THR A 569 -52.25 -49.08 -22.92
C THR A 569 -52.10 -47.57 -23.04
N TRP A 570 -51.47 -46.97 -22.05
CA TRP A 570 -51.15 -45.55 -22.03
C TRP A 570 -49.86 -45.30 -22.81
N ILE A 571 -49.93 -44.41 -23.82
CA ILE A 571 -48.80 -44.12 -24.70
C ILE A 571 -48.07 -42.90 -24.13
N PRO A 572 -46.76 -42.95 -23.85
CA PRO A 572 -46.01 -41.79 -23.39
C PRO A 572 -46.14 -40.59 -24.34
N PRO A 573 -46.30 -39.37 -23.82
CA PRO A 573 -46.23 -38.15 -24.62
C PRO A 573 -44.79 -37.91 -25.11
N SER A 574 -44.63 -36.97 -26.05
CA SER A 574 -43.31 -36.61 -26.60
C SER A 574 -42.36 -35.93 -25.61
N ALA A 575 -42.85 -35.53 -24.43
CA ALA A 575 -42.05 -34.94 -23.36
C ALA A 575 -42.73 -35.14 -21.99
N GLY A 576 -41.95 -35.44 -20.95
CA GLY A 576 -42.43 -35.74 -19.59
C GLY A 576 -42.64 -37.24 -19.34
N THR A 577 -43.20 -37.60 -18.18
CA THR A 577 -43.39 -38.99 -17.74
C THR A 577 -44.84 -39.27 -17.33
N ILE A 578 -45.23 -40.55 -17.40
CA ILE A 578 -46.51 -41.05 -16.87
C ILE A 578 -46.21 -41.87 -15.61
N GLY A 579 -46.93 -41.61 -14.52
CA GLY A 579 -46.78 -42.30 -13.24
C GLY A 579 -47.30 -43.74 -13.22
N ALA A 580 -46.88 -44.51 -12.21
CA ALA A 580 -47.33 -45.87 -11.98
C ALA A 580 -48.81 -45.93 -11.50
N GLY A 581 -49.44 -47.11 -11.64
CA GLY A 581 -50.86 -47.34 -11.29
C GLY A 581 -51.84 -47.20 -12.46
N CYS A 582 -51.33 -46.90 -13.66
CA CYS A 582 -52.11 -46.64 -14.87
C CYS A 582 -53.09 -47.76 -15.24
N THR A 583 -54.39 -47.48 -15.04
CA THR A 583 -55.51 -48.33 -15.47
C THR A 583 -56.55 -47.46 -16.19
N THR A 584 -57.63 -47.06 -15.51
CA THR A 584 -58.63 -46.10 -16.02
C THR A 584 -58.20 -44.63 -15.87
N SER A 585 -57.21 -44.37 -15.02
CA SER A 585 -56.60 -43.06 -14.77
C SER A 585 -55.07 -43.15 -14.76
N CYS A 586 -54.42 -42.00 -15.03
CA CYS A 586 -52.97 -41.83 -14.96
C CYS A 586 -52.60 -40.39 -14.56
N THR A 587 -51.44 -40.24 -13.93
CA THR A 587 -50.84 -38.94 -13.62
C THR A 587 -49.71 -38.65 -14.61
N TYR A 588 -49.75 -37.48 -15.26
CA TYR A 588 -48.65 -36.96 -16.08
C TYR A 588 -47.84 -35.93 -15.31
N THR A 589 -46.51 -36.03 -15.43
CA THR A 589 -45.55 -35.06 -14.92
C THR A 589 -44.78 -34.45 -16.09
N PRO A 590 -44.82 -33.12 -16.30
CA PRO A 590 -44.06 -32.46 -17.37
C PRO A 590 -42.54 -32.48 -17.10
N PRO A 591 -41.69 -32.19 -18.10
CA PRO A 591 -40.29 -31.88 -17.88
C PRO A 591 -40.10 -30.69 -16.92
N ALA A 592 -38.92 -30.58 -16.30
CA ALA A 592 -38.59 -29.47 -15.39
C ALA A 592 -38.60 -28.11 -16.12
N SER A 593 -37.98 -28.06 -17.30
CA SER A 593 -37.91 -26.90 -18.19
C SER A 593 -38.81 -27.06 -19.44
N VAL A 594 -39.38 -25.94 -19.90
CA VAL A 594 -40.21 -25.85 -21.12
C VAL A 594 -39.86 -24.57 -21.85
N CYS A 595 -39.42 -24.67 -23.11
CA CYS A 595 -38.86 -23.50 -23.82
C CYS A 595 -39.85 -22.62 -24.59
N SER A 596 -41.02 -23.14 -24.92
CA SER A 596 -42.03 -22.43 -25.71
C SER A 596 -43.42 -22.96 -25.38
N SER A 597 -44.44 -22.12 -25.60
CA SER A 597 -45.84 -22.55 -25.51
C SER A 597 -46.07 -23.73 -26.46
N SER A 598 -46.38 -24.89 -25.92
CA SER A 598 -46.38 -26.16 -26.65
C SER A 598 -47.56 -27.03 -26.27
N THR A 599 -48.09 -27.77 -27.25
CA THR A 599 -49.27 -28.62 -27.08
C THR A 599 -48.85 -30.08 -27.04
N ILE A 600 -49.11 -30.74 -25.92
CA ILE A 600 -48.82 -32.17 -25.74
C ILE A 600 -50.11 -32.97 -25.87
N THR A 601 -50.10 -34.00 -26.71
CA THR A 601 -51.23 -34.93 -26.89
C THR A 601 -51.00 -36.20 -26.09
N GLN A 602 -51.70 -36.37 -24.96
CA GLN A 602 -51.77 -37.66 -24.28
C GLN A 602 -52.70 -38.60 -25.05
N LYS A 603 -52.34 -39.88 -25.14
CA LYS A 603 -53.15 -40.94 -25.75
C LYS A 603 -53.30 -42.13 -24.81
N VAL A 604 -54.50 -42.71 -24.77
CA VAL A 604 -54.75 -44.03 -24.18
C VAL A 604 -55.41 -44.91 -25.22
N THR A 605 -54.88 -46.11 -25.40
CA THR A 605 -55.44 -47.14 -26.26
C THR A 605 -56.17 -48.14 -25.38
N VAL A 606 -57.48 -48.27 -25.60
CA VAL A 606 -58.32 -49.25 -24.90
C VAL A 606 -58.54 -50.42 -25.84
N SER A 607 -58.29 -51.64 -25.38
CA SER A 607 -58.35 -52.85 -26.21
C SER A 607 -59.09 -54.00 -25.52
N ASN A 608 -59.78 -54.82 -26.32
CA ASN A 608 -60.41 -56.06 -25.91
C ASN A 608 -60.28 -57.10 -27.05
N ALA A 609 -60.89 -58.28 -26.90
CA ALA A 609 -60.87 -59.32 -27.94
C ALA A 609 -61.60 -58.94 -29.26
N GLY A 610 -62.36 -57.84 -29.26
CA GLY A 610 -63.03 -57.26 -30.43
C GLY A 610 -62.25 -56.16 -31.16
N GLY A 611 -61.07 -55.78 -30.66
CA GLY A 611 -60.21 -54.79 -31.28
C GLY A 611 -59.78 -53.69 -30.31
N SER A 612 -59.41 -52.54 -30.87
CA SER A 612 -58.69 -51.49 -30.16
C SER A 612 -59.16 -50.10 -30.60
N LYS A 613 -59.24 -49.16 -29.65
CA LYS A 613 -59.63 -47.77 -29.90
C LYS A 613 -58.77 -46.81 -29.07
N THR A 614 -58.13 -45.87 -29.74
CA THR A 614 -57.32 -44.83 -29.09
C THR A 614 -58.13 -43.57 -28.84
N TYR A 615 -58.05 -43.06 -27.62
CA TYR A 615 -58.58 -41.77 -27.18
C TYR A 615 -57.42 -40.80 -26.93
N SER A 616 -57.64 -39.51 -27.20
CA SER A 616 -56.60 -38.48 -27.10
C SER A 616 -57.13 -37.16 -26.55
N LYS A 617 -56.35 -36.50 -25.69
CA LYS A 617 -56.62 -35.17 -25.14
C LYS A 617 -55.34 -34.35 -25.21
N ASN A 618 -55.46 -33.13 -25.72
CA ASN A 618 -54.39 -32.15 -25.70
C ASN A 618 -54.35 -31.42 -24.37
N ILE A 619 -53.14 -31.10 -23.92
CA ILE A 619 -52.86 -30.13 -22.86
C ILE A 619 -51.92 -29.05 -23.38
N THR A 620 -52.05 -27.84 -22.83
CA THR A 620 -51.14 -26.72 -23.13
C THR A 620 -50.08 -26.62 -22.04
N LEU A 621 -48.81 -26.59 -22.43
CA LEU A 621 -47.68 -26.21 -21.57
C LEU A 621 -47.25 -24.78 -21.92
N THR A 622 -47.08 -23.91 -20.90
CA THR A 622 -46.43 -22.61 -21.07
C THR A 622 -44.91 -22.73 -20.89
N PRO A 623 -44.10 -21.76 -21.34
CA PRO A 623 -42.68 -21.73 -21.00
C PRO A 623 -42.46 -21.69 -19.49
N ARG A 624 -41.35 -22.29 -19.05
CA ARG A 624 -40.91 -22.37 -17.66
C ARG A 624 -39.42 -22.72 -17.63
N ASN A 625 -38.58 -21.86 -17.06
CA ASN A 625 -37.18 -22.18 -16.74
C ASN A 625 -36.81 -21.55 -15.40
N ILE A 626 -35.88 -22.16 -14.67
CA ILE A 626 -35.44 -21.69 -13.35
C ILE A 626 -33.99 -21.19 -13.42
N VAL A 627 -33.73 -20.02 -12.83
CA VAL A 627 -32.39 -19.63 -12.40
C VAL A 627 -32.36 -19.63 -10.87
N SER A 628 -31.69 -20.62 -10.29
CA SER A 628 -31.51 -20.77 -8.84
C SER A 628 -30.06 -20.51 -8.45
N GLY A 629 -29.77 -20.46 -7.15
CA GLY A 629 -28.41 -20.33 -6.63
C GLY A 629 -28.37 -19.76 -5.23
N THR A 630 -27.16 -19.48 -4.75
CA THR A 630 -26.91 -18.99 -3.39
C THR A 630 -26.10 -17.69 -3.43
N VAL A 631 -26.36 -16.79 -2.48
CA VAL A 631 -25.60 -15.54 -2.27
C VAL A 631 -24.67 -15.72 -1.07
N TYR A 632 -23.38 -15.79 -1.34
CA TYR A 632 -22.31 -16.05 -0.37
C TYR A 632 -21.54 -14.78 -0.02
N VAL A 633 -21.11 -14.67 1.24
CA VAL A 633 -20.30 -13.55 1.74
C VAL A 633 -18.83 -13.97 1.81
N ASP A 634 -17.98 -13.25 1.09
CA ASP A 634 -16.52 -13.37 1.05
C ASP A 634 -15.87 -12.54 2.16
N SER A 635 -16.17 -12.89 3.42
CA SER A 635 -15.57 -12.25 4.59
C SER A 635 -14.07 -12.52 4.75
N GLU A 636 -13.55 -13.51 4.02
CA GLU A 636 -12.15 -13.94 4.03
C GLU A 636 -11.34 -13.37 2.83
N ALA A 637 -12.01 -12.65 1.92
CA ALA A 637 -11.45 -12.11 0.67
C ALA A 637 -10.75 -13.16 -0.23
N ASN A 638 -11.25 -14.40 -0.22
CA ASN A 638 -10.75 -15.54 -0.97
C ASN A 638 -11.59 -15.86 -2.23
N ALA A 639 -12.50 -14.97 -2.62
CA ALA A 639 -13.48 -15.16 -3.70
C ALA A 639 -14.42 -16.36 -3.47
N CYS A 640 -14.84 -16.56 -2.21
CA CYS A 640 -15.73 -17.64 -1.78
C CYS A 640 -15.16 -19.06 -2.02
N ALA A 641 -13.85 -19.23 -1.84
CA ALA A 641 -13.12 -20.49 -2.04
C ALA A 641 -13.16 -21.44 -0.83
N SER A 642 -13.38 -20.94 0.40
CA SER A 642 -13.53 -21.74 1.61
C SER A 642 -14.57 -21.15 2.57
N GLY A 643 -15.18 -22.01 3.41
CA GLY A 643 -15.86 -21.60 4.66
C GLY A 643 -17.06 -20.64 4.56
N THR A 644 -17.57 -20.38 3.36
CA THR A 644 -18.44 -19.24 3.04
C THR A 644 -19.61 -18.99 4.00
N THR A 645 -19.70 -17.76 4.51
CA THR A 645 -20.92 -17.25 5.15
C THR A 645 -22.01 -16.98 4.10
N LEU A 646 -23.28 -16.92 4.53
CA LEU A 646 -24.46 -16.81 3.67
C LEU A 646 -25.14 -15.45 3.86
N TYR A 647 -25.61 -14.82 2.77
CA TYR A 647 -26.33 -13.54 2.85
C TYR A 647 -27.81 -13.74 3.19
N THR A 648 -28.15 -13.62 4.47
CA THR A 648 -29.48 -13.96 5.00
C THR A 648 -30.51 -12.82 4.90
N THR A 649 -30.12 -11.64 4.44
CA THR A 649 -30.94 -10.40 4.48
C THR A 649 -31.90 -10.22 3.28
N GLY A 650 -32.04 -11.23 2.42
CA GLY A 650 -32.99 -11.20 1.30
C GLY A 650 -32.51 -10.45 0.06
N ALA A 651 -31.36 -10.84 -0.49
CA ALA A 651 -30.84 -10.32 -1.76
C ALA A 651 -31.85 -10.58 -2.89
N LYS A 652 -32.13 -9.58 -3.73
CA LYS A 652 -33.08 -9.69 -4.83
C LYS A 652 -32.38 -9.90 -6.17
N VAL A 653 -32.65 -11.04 -6.81
CA VAL A 653 -32.14 -11.36 -8.16
C VAL A 653 -33.27 -11.18 -9.19
N THR A 654 -32.97 -10.47 -10.28
CA THR A 654 -33.94 -10.12 -11.35
C THR A 654 -33.39 -10.46 -12.72
N LEU A 655 -34.17 -11.14 -13.56
CA LEU A 655 -33.85 -11.43 -14.97
C LEU A 655 -34.35 -10.29 -15.85
N TYR A 656 -33.42 -9.52 -16.42
CA TYR A 656 -33.71 -8.17 -16.92
C TYR A 656 -34.53 -8.10 -18.23
N THR A 657 -34.69 -9.21 -18.94
CA THR A 657 -35.47 -9.29 -20.20
C THR A 657 -36.88 -9.84 -20.02
N SER A 658 -37.15 -10.53 -18.90
CA SER A 658 -38.48 -11.06 -18.54
C SER A 658 -39.10 -10.39 -17.31
N ASN A 659 -38.31 -9.60 -16.57
CA ASN A 659 -38.63 -9.02 -15.26
C ASN A 659 -38.97 -10.06 -14.17
N ALA A 660 -38.76 -11.35 -14.43
CA ALA A 660 -38.87 -12.41 -13.44
C ALA A 660 -37.86 -12.15 -12.31
N ASN A 661 -38.29 -12.24 -11.05
CA ASN A 661 -37.45 -11.92 -9.90
C ASN A 661 -37.83 -12.72 -8.66
N ALA A 662 -36.86 -12.92 -7.78
CA ALA A 662 -37.03 -13.54 -6.47
C ALA A 662 -36.06 -12.91 -5.45
N ASN A 663 -36.40 -13.01 -4.18
CA ASN A 663 -35.49 -12.69 -3.08
C ASN A 663 -34.85 -13.98 -2.55
N SER A 664 -33.66 -13.88 -1.98
CA SER A 664 -33.03 -14.97 -1.23
C SER A 664 -33.77 -15.23 0.08
N ASP A 665 -33.67 -16.47 0.57
CA ASP A 665 -34.17 -16.87 1.87
C ASP A 665 -33.16 -16.59 3.01
N GLY A 666 -33.48 -17.06 4.22
CA GLY A 666 -32.60 -16.98 5.39
C GLY A 666 -31.31 -17.83 5.31
N ASN A 667 -31.12 -18.60 4.24
CA ASN A 667 -29.90 -19.33 3.91
C ASN A 667 -29.17 -18.71 2.71
N GLY A 668 -29.60 -17.54 2.23
CA GLY A 668 -29.05 -16.91 1.02
C GLY A 668 -29.43 -17.60 -0.29
N ALA A 669 -30.28 -18.63 -0.27
CA ALA A 669 -30.69 -19.38 -1.45
C ALA A 669 -31.88 -18.69 -2.16
N TYR A 670 -31.87 -18.66 -3.49
CA TYR A 670 -32.92 -18.06 -4.30
C TYR A 670 -33.33 -18.94 -5.48
N SER A 671 -34.51 -18.68 -6.04
CA SER A 671 -35.02 -19.37 -7.23
C SER A 671 -35.95 -18.45 -8.03
N VAL A 672 -35.47 -17.96 -9.18
CA VAL A 672 -36.25 -17.15 -10.13
C VAL A 672 -36.88 -18.07 -11.17
N VAL A 673 -38.22 -18.09 -11.24
CA VAL A 673 -38.97 -18.79 -12.29
C VAL A 673 -39.26 -17.81 -13.43
N ASP A 674 -38.67 -18.04 -14.60
CA ASP A 674 -38.99 -17.33 -15.83
C ASP A 674 -40.05 -18.08 -16.63
N ASN A 675 -41.07 -17.36 -17.09
CA ASN A 675 -42.22 -17.87 -17.85
C ASN A 675 -42.27 -17.33 -19.30
N ALA A 676 -41.27 -16.54 -19.70
CA ALA A 676 -41.05 -16.15 -21.08
C ALA A 676 -40.32 -17.28 -21.85
N ALA A 677 -40.40 -17.23 -23.18
CA ALA A 677 -39.71 -18.19 -24.04
C ALA A 677 -38.18 -18.15 -23.86
N CYS A 678 -37.52 -19.27 -24.18
CA CYS A 678 -36.07 -19.43 -24.07
C CYS A 678 -35.26 -18.44 -24.93
N GLY A 679 -34.01 -18.23 -24.54
CA GLY A 679 -33.07 -17.32 -25.20
C GLY A 679 -32.29 -16.48 -24.17
N THR A 680 -31.46 -15.58 -24.67
CA THR A 680 -30.51 -14.80 -23.87
C THR A 680 -31.14 -14.04 -22.69
N ARG A 681 -30.48 -14.11 -21.54
CA ARG A 681 -30.80 -13.41 -20.29
C ARG A 681 -29.58 -12.70 -19.71
N ASN A 682 -29.86 -11.68 -18.91
CA ASN A 682 -28.94 -11.11 -17.92
C ASN A 682 -29.64 -11.20 -16.56
N ALA A 683 -28.90 -11.62 -15.52
CA ALA A 683 -29.35 -11.59 -14.14
C ALA A 683 -28.72 -10.40 -13.43
N VAL A 684 -29.50 -9.66 -12.63
CA VAL A 684 -29.03 -8.54 -11.83
C VAL A 684 -29.34 -8.81 -10.37
N ILE A 685 -28.32 -8.76 -9.50
CA ILE A 685 -28.49 -8.82 -8.05
C ILE A 685 -28.66 -7.41 -7.47
N SER A 686 -29.48 -7.29 -6.44
CA SER A 686 -29.86 -6.04 -5.80
C SER A 686 -30.27 -6.32 -4.34
N ASN A 687 -30.55 -5.28 -3.55
CA ASN A 687 -30.85 -5.42 -2.12
C ASN A 687 -29.72 -6.14 -1.32
N ILE A 688 -28.46 -5.89 -1.71
CA ILE A 688 -27.25 -6.36 -1.02
C ILE A 688 -26.51 -5.19 -0.35
N THR A 689 -27.24 -4.45 0.50
CA THR A 689 -26.75 -3.24 1.18
C THR A 689 -25.46 -3.50 1.94
N ASN A 690 -24.45 -2.66 1.73
CA ASN A 690 -23.06 -2.79 2.20
C ASN A 690 -22.22 -3.91 1.55
N TYR A 691 -22.60 -4.42 0.36
CA TYR A 691 -21.81 -5.43 -0.37
C TYR A 691 -21.70 -5.14 -1.88
N ARG A 692 -20.55 -5.49 -2.47
CA ARG A 692 -20.33 -5.58 -3.93
C ARG A 692 -20.34 -7.03 -4.36
N VAL A 693 -20.65 -7.29 -5.63
CA VAL A 693 -20.29 -8.56 -6.28
C VAL A 693 -18.78 -8.59 -6.52
N VAL A 694 -18.11 -9.69 -6.19
CA VAL A 694 -16.70 -9.94 -6.56
C VAL A 694 -16.56 -11.04 -7.60
N ALA A 695 -17.42 -12.06 -7.55
CA ALA A 695 -17.40 -13.18 -8.48
C ALA A 695 -18.77 -13.86 -8.56
N ALA A 696 -18.96 -14.69 -9.58
CA ALA A 696 -20.13 -15.55 -9.75
C ALA A 696 -19.70 -16.95 -10.20
N ARG A 697 -20.51 -17.96 -9.87
CA ARG A 697 -20.32 -19.36 -10.29
C ARG A 697 -21.57 -19.82 -11.02
N PHE A 698 -21.47 -19.93 -12.34
CA PHE A 698 -22.55 -20.43 -13.19
C PHE A 698 -22.29 -21.91 -13.51
N ALA A 699 -23.19 -22.79 -13.08
CA ALA A 699 -23.02 -24.23 -13.24
C ALA A 699 -22.93 -24.62 -14.74
N PRO A 700 -22.04 -25.55 -15.12
CA PRO A 700 -21.30 -26.49 -14.27
C PRO A 700 -19.90 -26.02 -13.81
N ALA A 701 -19.60 -24.71 -13.78
CA ALA A 701 -18.30 -24.24 -13.27
C ALA A 701 -18.10 -24.63 -11.80
N ALA A 702 -16.92 -25.20 -11.48
CA ALA A 702 -16.59 -25.62 -10.12
C ALA A 702 -16.25 -24.43 -9.20
N THR A 703 -15.60 -23.40 -9.75
CA THR A 703 -15.07 -22.23 -9.02
C THR A 703 -15.86 -20.96 -9.34
N PHE A 704 -15.81 -20.01 -8.42
CA PHE A 704 -16.22 -18.63 -8.68
C PHE A 704 -15.25 -17.96 -9.68
N SER A 705 -15.78 -17.06 -10.52
CA SER A 705 -15.00 -16.27 -11.47
C SER A 705 -15.65 -14.90 -11.73
N ASN A 706 -14.92 -13.99 -12.36
CA ASN A 706 -15.45 -12.72 -12.87
C ASN A 706 -15.82 -12.79 -14.37
N ALA A 707 -15.81 -13.97 -14.99
CA ALA A 707 -16.23 -14.15 -16.37
C ALA A 707 -17.73 -13.81 -16.52
N ASN A 708 -18.08 -13.00 -17.53
CA ASN A 708 -19.43 -12.50 -17.78
C ASN A 708 -20.06 -11.71 -16.62
N LEU A 709 -19.26 -11.16 -15.69
CA LEU A 709 -19.73 -10.18 -14.71
C LEU A 709 -19.49 -8.74 -15.17
N SER A 710 -20.48 -7.88 -14.90
CA SER A 710 -20.45 -6.44 -15.11
C SER A 710 -21.13 -5.76 -13.92
N SER A 711 -20.33 -5.40 -12.91
CA SER A 711 -20.82 -4.89 -11.62
C SER A 711 -21.86 -5.86 -11.02
N PHE A 712 -23.08 -5.39 -10.71
CA PHE A 712 -24.20 -6.18 -10.20
C PHE A 712 -24.89 -7.11 -11.24
N THR A 713 -24.39 -7.17 -12.49
CA THR A 713 -25.01 -7.93 -13.59
C THR A 713 -24.16 -9.14 -13.98
N TYR A 714 -24.79 -10.32 -14.10
CA TYR A 714 -24.22 -11.52 -14.71
C TYR A 714 -24.90 -11.83 -16.05
N GLY A 715 -24.11 -11.98 -17.11
CA GLY A 715 -24.56 -12.34 -18.45
C GLY A 715 -23.77 -11.66 -19.58
N PRO A 716 -24.15 -11.89 -20.84
CA PRO A 716 -25.29 -12.70 -21.28
C PRO A 716 -25.10 -14.20 -21.07
N PHE A 717 -26.18 -14.91 -20.73
CA PHE A 717 -26.25 -16.37 -20.76
C PHE A 717 -27.54 -16.81 -21.46
N ASP A 718 -27.57 -18.01 -22.05
CA ASP A 718 -28.81 -18.58 -22.58
C ASP A 718 -29.63 -19.24 -21.46
N LEU A 719 -30.95 -19.05 -21.48
CA LEU A 719 -31.89 -19.71 -20.58
C LEU A 719 -32.75 -20.69 -21.38
N SER A 720 -32.12 -21.78 -21.83
CA SER A 720 -32.76 -22.91 -22.54
C SER A 720 -32.96 -24.17 -21.67
N SER A 721 -32.45 -24.13 -20.45
CA SER A 721 -32.63 -25.15 -19.40
C SER A 721 -32.69 -24.48 -18.03
N ASP A 722 -32.94 -25.24 -16.97
CA ASP A 722 -32.75 -24.74 -15.61
C ASP A 722 -31.24 -24.57 -15.32
N HIS A 723 -30.82 -23.46 -14.70
CA HIS A 723 -29.42 -23.16 -14.40
C HIS A 723 -29.22 -22.77 -12.93
N MET A 724 -28.02 -23.06 -12.41
CA MET A 724 -27.54 -22.51 -11.13
C MET A 724 -26.56 -21.36 -11.38
N LEU A 725 -26.76 -20.26 -10.67
CA LEU A 725 -25.93 -19.07 -10.65
C LEU A 725 -25.72 -18.64 -9.19
N ASP A 726 -24.57 -18.96 -8.62
CA ASP A 726 -24.20 -18.45 -7.30
C ASP A 726 -23.52 -17.09 -7.42
N TRP A 727 -23.76 -16.22 -6.44
CA TRP A 727 -23.11 -14.91 -6.33
C TRP A 727 -22.17 -14.92 -5.13
N CYS A 728 -20.93 -14.53 -5.36
CA CYS A 728 -19.97 -14.21 -4.31
C CYS A 728 -19.94 -12.69 -4.13
N ILE A 729 -20.41 -12.22 -2.98
CA ILE A 729 -20.46 -10.81 -2.60
C ILE A 729 -19.51 -10.55 -1.42
N SER A 730 -19.03 -9.33 -1.26
CA SER A 730 -18.07 -8.96 -0.21
C SER A 730 -18.31 -7.52 0.25
N ASP A 731 -17.95 -7.20 1.49
CA ASP A 731 -18.17 -5.89 2.10
C ASP A 731 -17.75 -4.71 1.19
N LEU A 732 -18.70 -3.79 0.98
CA LEU A 732 -18.47 -2.39 0.65
C LEU A 732 -18.54 -1.63 1.98
N ALA A 733 -17.40 -1.49 2.63
CA ALA A 733 -17.27 -0.71 3.85
C ALA A 733 -16.47 0.58 3.55
N PRO A 734 -17.03 1.76 3.87
CA PRO A 734 -16.22 2.93 4.17
C PRO A 734 -15.10 2.55 5.14
N TRP A 735 -13.85 2.89 4.82
CA TRP A 735 -12.70 2.66 5.69
C TRP A 735 -11.81 3.90 5.74
N PHE A 736 -11.01 4.00 6.81
CA PHE A 736 -10.06 5.09 6.98
C PHE A 736 -8.61 4.60 7.01
N GLN A 737 -7.68 5.51 6.75
CA GLN A 737 -6.25 5.26 6.87
C GLN A 737 -5.51 6.54 7.32
N THR A 738 -4.29 6.39 7.84
CA THR A 738 -3.37 7.49 8.11
C THR A 738 -1.96 7.19 7.60
N ASP A 739 -1.19 8.23 7.23
CA ASP A 739 0.26 8.07 7.04
C ASP A 739 0.91 7.76 8.39
N LYS A 740 0.78 8.66 9.36
CA LYS A 740 1.42 8.62 10.67
C LYS A 740 0.49 9.19 11.74
N GLY A 741 -0.04 8.34 12.62
CA GLY A 741 -0.88 8.80 13.73
C GLY A 741 -1.36 7.70 14.67
N ASP A 742 -1.61 8.09 15.92
CA ASP A 742 -2.35 7.29 16.89
C ASP A 742 -3.85 7.47 16.64
N VAL A 743 -4.59 6.38 16.40
CA VAL A 743 -6.05 6.36 16.50
C VAL A 743 -6.43 5.89 17.90
N ARG A 744 -7.41 6.56 18.52
CA ARG A 744 -7.99 6.12 19.80
C ARG A 744 -9.50 6.12 19.67
N ASP A 745 -10.09 4.94 19.80
CA ASP A 745 -11.51 4.70 19.53
C ASP A 745 -12.08 3.75 20.58
N THR A 746 -13.38 3.85 20.85
CA THR A 746 -14.10 2.90 21.70
C THR A 746 -14.63 1.69 20.92
N ASN A 747 -14.84 1.82 19.61
CA ASN A 747 -15.23 0.72 18.74
C ASN A 747 -14.98 1.06 17.26
N LEU A 748 -14.01 0.38 16.65
CA LEU A 748 -13.72 0.49 15.21
C LEU A 748 -14.91 -0.03 14.37
N ILE A 749 -15.86 0.84 14.04
CA ILE A 749 -17.04 0.50 13.23
C ILE A 749 -16.63 0.11 11.81
N ASN A 750 -15.82 0.96 11.19
CA ASN A 750 -15.34 0.85 9.81
C ASN A 750 -14.17 -0.13 9.70
N LYS A 751 -14.31 -1.22 8.92
CA LYS A 751 -13.28 -2.28 8.81
C LYS A 751 -12.25 -1.96 7.72
N ILE A 752 -11.02 -2.43 7.92
CA ILE A 752 -9.91 -2.24 6.98
C ILE A 752 -9.92 -3.38 5.95
N PRO A 753 -9.79 -3.10 4.63
CA PRO A 753 -9.75 -4.14 3.61
C PRO A 753 -8.54 -5.08 3.70
N VAL A 754 -8.65 -6.26 3.08
CA VAL A 754 -7.56 -7.23 2.99
C VAL A 754 -6.28 -6.63 2.42
N GLY A 755 -5.14 -6.92 3.05
CA GLY A 755 -3.83 -6.39 2.64
C GLY A 755 -3.67 -4.87 2.78
N LYS A 756 -4.61 -4.18 3.42
CA LYS A 756 -4.52 -2.76 3.79
C LYS A 756 -4.28 -2.60 5.29
N TYR A 757 -3.78 -1.42 5.65
CA TYR A 757 -3.43 -1.07 7.02
C TYR A 757 -4.18 0.18 7.47
N ALA A 758 -4.55 0.27 8.76
CA ALA A 758 -5.09 1.49 9.35
C ALA A 758 -4.04 2.63 9.36
N SER A 759 -2.76 2.30 9.57
CA SER A 759 -1.62 3.23 9.44
C SER A 759 -0.53 2.67 8.54
N LEU A 760 0.07 3.55 7.73
CA LEU A 760 1.16 3.23 6.80
C LEU A 760 2.57 3.31 7.44
N ASP A 761 2.73 3.78 8.68
CA ASP A 761 4.07 3.90 9.28
C ASP A 761 4.67 2.53 9.64
N ALA A 762 5.65 2.11 8.83
CA ALA A 762 6.39 0.86 8.98
C ALA A 762 7.64 0.98 9.88
N LEU A 763 8.03 2.20 10.27
CA LEU A 763 9.26 2.51 11.01
C LEU A 763 8.99 2.85 12.47
N TYR A 764 8.04 3.76 12.71
CA TYR A 764 7.62 4.24 14.02
C TYR A 764 6.10 4.15 14.17
N PRO A 765 5.50 2.94 14.07
CA PRO A 765 4.11 2.74 14.44
C PRO A 765 3.90 3.23 15.88
N GLY A 766 2.99 4.17 16.08
CA GLY A 766 2.63 4.69 17.40
C GLY A 766 1.80 3.70 18.22
N VAL A 767 0.99 4.22 19.14
CA VAL A 767 -0.10 3.43 19.74
C VAL A 767 -1.27 3.46 18.76
N LEU A 768 -1.07 2.77 17.63
CA LEU A 768 -1.79 2.99 16.37
C LEU A 768 -3.30 2.84 16.45
N VAL A 769 -3.78 1.83 17.17
CA VAL A 769 -5.14 1.83 17.68
C VAL A 769 -5.09 1.42 19.14
N SER A 770 -5.54 2.33 20.01
CA SER A 770 -5.86 2.04 21.42
C SER A 770 -7.37 2.01 21.61
N THR A 771 -7.85 1.00 22.33
CA THR A 771 -9.29 0.79 22.59
C THR A 771 -9.56 0.27 24.00
N ASN A 772 -10.84 0.24 24.38
CA ASN A 772 -11.33 -0.41 25.60
C ASN A 772 -11.84 -1.84 25.38
N TRP A 773 -11.73 -2.41 24.17
CA TRP A 773 -12.24 -3.75 23.82
C TRP A 773 -11.38 -4.42 22.73
N PRO A 774 -11.33 -5.77 22.64
CA PRO A 774 -10.62 -6.47 21.57
C PRO A 774 -10.98 -5.98 20.15
N THR A 775 -10.02 -5.35 19.48
CA THR A 775 -10.26 -4.59 18.25
C THR A 775 -10.31 -5.51 17.04
N ASN A 776 -11.48 -5.57 16.37
CA ASN A 776 -11.65 -6.29 15.11
C ASN A 776 -11.46 -5.34 13.92
N PHE A 777 -10.40 -5.56 13.13
CA PHE A 777 -10.05 -4.78 11.94
C PHE A 777 -10.70 -5.28 10.64
N GLY A 778 -11.41 -6.40 10.63
CA GLY A 778 -11.76 -7.13 9.41
C GLY A 778 -10.56 -7.90 8.86
N ALA A 779 -10.44 -7.96 7.53
CA ALA A 779 -9.35 -8.68 6.84
C ALA A 779 -8.03 -7.88 6.74
N GLY A 780 -8.02 -6.60 7.11
CA GLY A 780 -6.83 -5.76 7.20
C GLY A 780 -6.07 -5.90 8.53
N SER A 781 -5.21 -4.93 8.85
CA SER A 781 -4.45 -4.89 10.12
C SER A 781 -4.17 -3.45 10.57
N SER A 782 -3.61 -3.25 11.77
CA SER A 782 -3.29 -1.90 12.25
C SER A 782 -2.14 -1.25 11.46
N SER A 783 -1.07 -2.00 11.19
CA SER A 783 0.11 -1.60 10.40
C SER A 783 0.93 -2.81 9.95
N PRO A 784 2.00 -2.62 9.15
CA PRO A 784 2.97 -3.69 8.83
C PRO A 784 3.67 -4.33 10.04
N LYS A 785 3.52 -3.77 11.25
CA LYS A 785 4.02 -4.35 12.52
C LYS A 785 2.90 -4.93 13.40
N ASN A 786 1.63 -4.75 13.01
CA ASN A 786 0.42 -5.15 13.74
C ASN A 786 0.41 -4.76 15.24
N TRP A 787 0.96 -3.58 15.57
CA TRP A 787 0.92 -3.04 16.93
C TRP A 787 -0.50 -2.56 17.25
N LYS A 788 -1.04 -3.01 18.39
CA LYS A 788 -2.37 -2.65 18.89
C LYS A 788 -2.38 -2.70 20.42
N VAL A 789 -3.23 -1.89 21.06
CA VAL A 789 -3.47 -1.92 22.50
C VAL A 789 -4.96 -2.10 22.75
N ASP A 790 -5.37 -3.36 22.89
CA ASP A 790 -6.71 -3.71 23.34
C ASP A 790 -6.78 -3.54 24.88
N SER A 791 -7.89 -3.01 25.40
CA SER A 791 -8.15 -2.83 26.85
C SER A 791 -7.13 -1.96 27.60
N GLU A 792 -6.66 -0.84 27.00
CA GLU A 792 -5.70 0.12 27.60
C GLU A 792 -6.08 0.52 29.04
N TYR A 793 -7.37 0.77 29.27
CA TYR A 793 -7.89 1.35 30.51
C TYR A 793 -8.00 0.37 31.69
N ASP A 794 -8.04 -0.93 31.43
CA ASP A 794 -7.92 -1.96 32.48
C ASP A 794 -6.45 -2.15 32.88
N TYR A 795 -5.53 -2.05 31.91
CA TYR A 795 -4.10 -2.20 32.13
C TYR A 795 -3.47 -0.98 32.85
N GLN A 796 -3.91 0.25 32.53
CA GLN A 796 -3.41 1.47 33.18
C GLN A 796 -4.52 2.42 33.66
N LYS A 797 -5.19 2.05 34.76
CA LYS A 797 -6.13 2.93 35.48
C LYS A 797 -5.53 4.30 35.88
N GLY A 798 -4.20 4.43 35.94
CA GLY A 798 -3.48 5.69 36.22
C GLY A 798 -3.22 6.60 35.00
N SER A 799 -3.32 6.10 33.77
CA SER A 799 -3.10 6.90 32.54
C SER A 799 -4.36 7.56 32.01
N GLN A 800 -5.49 7.45 32.73
CA GLN A 800 -6.77 8.02 32.33
C GLN A 800 -6.65 9.51 31.99
N ASN A 801 -6.78 9.82 30.70
CA ASN A 801 -6.71 11.17 30.17
C ASN A 801 -7.68 12.11 30.90
N LYS A 802 -7.24 13.34 31.18
CA LYS A 802 -8.08 14.34 31.85
C LYS A 802 -9.27 14.69 30.94
N ASN A 803 -10.45 14.26 31.36
CA ASN A 803 -11.72 14.58 30.70
C ASN A 803 -11.81 16.09 30.38
N GLY A 804 -12.18 16.41 29.14
CA GLY A 804 -12.49 17.76 28.69
C GLY A 804 -11.32 18.58 28.14
N THR A 805 -10.05 18.11 28.15
CA THR A 805 -8.89 18.96 27.75
C THR A 805 -8.83 19.37 26.27
N SER A 806 -9.79 18.95 25.45
CA SER A 806 -9.99 19.38 24.06
C SER A 806 -11.44 19.78 23.76
N ALA A 807 -12.27 19.98 24.79
CA ALA A 807 -13.67 20.34 24.65
C ALA A 807 -13.86 21.85 24.40
N TYR A 808 -14.94 22.24 23.73
CA TYR A 808 -15.36 23.65 23.56
C TYR A 808 -15.33 24.40 24.91
N SER A 809 -15.85 23.75 25.95
CA SER A 809 -15.87 24.26 27.32
C SER A 809 -14.48 24.52 27.93
N PHE A 810 -13.46 23.69 27.61
CA PHE A 810 -12.08 23.91 28.04
C PHE A 810 -11.43 25.07 27.30
N TYR A 811 -11.52 25.13 25.97
CA TYR A 811 -10.93 26.22 25.19
C TYR A 811 -11.50 27.59 25.59
N LYS A 812 -12.83 27.67 25.78
CA LYS A 812 -13.51 28.88 26.27
C LYS A 812 -13.06 29.28 27.68
N ASN A 813 -12.99 28.33 28.61
CA ASN A 813 -12.52 28.62 29.97
C ASN A 813 -11.04 29.04 30.00
N ARG A 814 -10.18 28.42 29.19
CA ARG A 814 -8.76 28.76 29.10
C ARG A 814 -8.53 30.15 28.50
N ALA A 815 -9.32 30.55 27.49
CA ALA A 815 -9.32 31.91 26.96
C ALA A 815 -9.67 32.94 28.06
N GLN A 816 -10.81 32.73 28.73
CA GLN A 816 -11.31 33.63 29.77
C GLN A 816 -10.34 33.75 30.97
N THR A 817 -9.80 32.62 31.44
CA THR A 817 -8.84 32.61 32.58
C THR A 817 -7.45 33.15 32.24
N THR A 818 -7.11 33.29 30.95
CA THR A 818 -5.88 33.95 30.49
C THR A 818 -6.10 35.39 30.00
N GLY A 819 -7.31 35.95 30.22
CA GLY A 819 -7.64 37.34 29.90
C GLY A 819 -7.81 37.62 28.40
N GLN A 820 -8.02 36.60 27.57
CA GLN A 820 -8.13 36.74 26.13
C GLN A 820 -9.56 37.11 25.71
N THR A 821 -9.67 38.08 24.80
CA THR A 821 -10.94 38.49 24.21
C THR A 821 -11.46 37.40 23.27
N ILE A 822 -12.70 36.96 23.49
CA ILE A 822 -13.46 36.14 22.55
C ILE A 822 -14.28 37.08 21.66
N LEU A 823 -14.12 36.98 20.35
CA LEU A 823 -14.81 37.79 19.34
C LEU A 823 -16.01 37.04 18.78
N SER A 824 -17.06 37.72 18.32
CA SER A 824 -18.11 37.07 17.52
C SER A 824 -17.58 36.63 16.16
N VAL A 825 -18.04 35.49 15.63
CA VAL A 825 -17.74 35.08 14.24
C VAL A 825 -18.25 36.15 13.25
N PRO A 826 -17.40 36.71 12.38
CA PRO A 826 -17.80 37.70 11.37
C PRO A 826 -18.95 37.20 10.49
N GLY A 827 -19.90 38.08 10.19
CA GLY A 827 -21.11 37.73 9.42
C GLY A 827 -22.18 36.93 10.16
N CYS A 828 -21.92 36.47 11.39
CA CYS A 828 -22.87 35.69 12.19
C CYS A 828 -23.35 36.44 13.43
N THR A 829 -24.65 36.35 13.72
CA THR A 829 -25.26 36.80 14.99
C THR A 829 -25.63 35.60 15.85
N GLY A 830 -25.10 35.53 17.07
CA GLY A 830 -25.46 34.50 18.05
C GLY A 830 -26.87 34.67 18.64
N GLY A 831 -27.33 33.64 19.34
CA GLY A 831 -28.66 33.57 19.96
C GLY A 831 -29.10 32.11 20.17
N SER A 832 -30.08 31.89 21.06
CA SER A 832 -30.58 30.53 21.33
C SER A 832 -31.22 29.91 20.08
N GLY A 833 -30.66 28.80 19.60
CA GLY A 833 -31.09 28.15 18.35
C GLY A 833 -30.66 28.87 17.07
N ALA A 834 -29.76 29.85 17.14
CA ALA A 834 -29.34 30.62 15.97
C ALA A 834 -28.64 29.75 14.91
N THR A 835 -29.02 29.91 13.64
CA THR A 835 -28.33 29.29 12.51
C THR A 835 -27.61 30.36 11.69
N CYS A 836 -26.36 30.10 11.30
CA CYS A 836 -25.59 30.97 10.43
C CYS A 836 -25.03 30.16 9.25
N THR A 837 -24.93 30.77 8.07
CA THR A 837 -24.18 30.23 6.92
C THR A 837 -23.21 31.30 6.47
N VAL A 838 -21.91 30.99 6.46
CA VAL A 838 -20.84 31.96 6.25
C VAL A 838 -19.71 31.38 5.40
N SER A 839 -19.23 32.18 4.45
CA SER A 839 -17.88 32.02 3.90
C SER A 839 -16.94 32.96 4.66
N LEU A 840 -15.85 32.39 5.16
CA LEU A 840 -14.75 33.04 5.87
C LEU A 840 -13.56 33.30 4.92
N THR A 841 -13.70 32.99 3.63
CA THR A 841 -12.70 33.25 2.59
C THR A 841 -12.93 34.62 1.94
N GLY A 842 -12.05 35.57 2.26
CA GLY A 842 -12.02 36.90 1.64
C GLY A 842 -13.04 37.91 2.18
N GLY A 843 -12.86 39.17 1.78
CA GLY A 843 -13.74 40.27 2.19
C GLY A 843 -13.71 40.56 3.71
N GLN A 844 -14.82 41.04 4.25
CA GLN A 844 -14.93 41.45 5.66
C GLN A 844 -15.06 40.26 6.65
N ASN A 845 -15.16 39.02 6.16
CA ASN A 845 -15.35 37.83 6.99
C ASN A 845 -14.05 37.06 7.29
N THR A 846 -12.90 37.56 6.83
CA THR A 846 -11.59 36.92 7.08
C THR A 846 -11.24 36.91 8.56
N LEU A 847 -10.82 35.75 9.08
CA LEU A 847 -10.32 35.62 10.44
C LEU A 847 -8.83 35.99 10.54
N SER A 848 -8.48 36.81 11.53
CA SER A 848 -7.11 37.14 11.95
C SER A 848 -6.77 36.40 13.26
N THR A 849 -5.49 36.32 13.65
CA THR A 849 -5.09 35.67 14.91
C THR A 849 -5.98 36.07 16.10
N GLY A 850 -6.63 35.09 16.73
CA GLY A 850 -7.64 35.33 17.76
C GLY A 850 -8.56 34.14 18.04
N ILE A 851 -9.46 34.36 18.99
CA ILE A 851 -10.46 33.39 19.44
C ILE A 851 -11.84 33.93 19.05
N TYR A 852 -12.59 33.14 18.29
CA TYR A 852 -13.91 33.50 17.77
C TYR A 852 -14.97 32.56 18.32
N GLU A 853 -16.17 33.08 18.53
CA GLU A 853 -17.31 32.29 19.01
C GLU A 853 -18.58 32.54 18.20
N PHE A 854 -19.26 31.45 17.86
CA PHE A 854 -20.67 31.44 17.49
C PHE A 854 -21.49 30.84 18.63
N ASP A 855 -22.05 31.70 19.48
CA ASP A 855 -22.93 31.25 20.57
C ASP A 855 -24.35 31.01 20.03
N ALA A 856 -24.67 29.74 19.78
CA ALA A 856 -25.98 29.30 19.27
C ALA A 856 -26.90 28.73 20.37
N GLY A 857 -26.60 29.01 21.65
CA GLY A 857 -27.36 28.51 22.82
C GLY A 857 -27.33 27.00 23.03
N GLY A 858 -26.52 26.26 22.28
CA GLY A 858 -26.36 24.80 22.36
C GLY A 858 -27.17 23.99 21.34
N THR A 859 -28.08 24.61 20.58
CA THR A 859 -28.99 23.90 19.65
C THR A 859 -28.99 24.41 18.21
N GLY A 860 -28.39 25.59 17.95
CA GLY A 860 -28.23 26.10 16.60
C GLY A 860 -26.99 25.57 15.87
N THR A 861 -26.74 26.07 14.66
CA THR A 861 -25.74 25.49 13.75
C THR A 861 -24.95 26.55 12.97
N LEU A 862 -23.63 26.41 12.93
CA LEU A 862 -22.74 27.19 12.05
C LEU A 862 -22.43 26.40 10.77
N THR A 863 -22.84 26.90 9.61
CA THR A 863 -22.48 26.31 8.31
C THR A 863 -21.34 27.09 7.66
N ILE A 864 -20.21 26.45 7.41
CA ILE A 864 -19.03 27.03 6.75
C ILE A 864 -19.07 26.65 5.26
N THR A 865 -19.07 27.64 4.37
CA THR A 865 -19.11 27.47 2.89
C THR A 865 -17.85 27.96 2.17
N GLY A 866 -16.83 28.34 2.94
CA GLY A 866 -15.48 28.63 2.46
C GLY A 866 -14.58 28.98 3.64
N TYR A 867 -13.40 28.38 3.75
CA TYR A 867 -12.34 28.95 4.58
C TYR A 867 -10.93 28.76 3.98
N THR A 868 -10.13 29.82 4.04
CA THR A 868 -8.72 29.84 3.66
C THR A 868 -7.98 30.71 4.66
N GLN A 869 -7.04 30.11 5.40
CA GLN A 869 -6.37 30.78 6.50
C GLN A 869 -5.25 31.71 6.01
N SER A 870 -5.24 32.95 6.51
CA SER A 870 -4.13 33.88 6.33
C SER A 870 -2.83 33.29 6.92
N PRO A 871 -1.70 33.29 6.19
CA PRO A 871 -0.42 32.81 6.73
C PRO A 871 0.01 33.55 7.99
N GLY A 872 0.48 32.82 9.00
CA GLY A 872 0.84 33.35 10.32
C GLY A 872 -0.32 33.44 11.31
N ALA A 873 -1.52 32.98 10.96
CA ALA A 873 -2.68 33.07 11.84
C ALA A 873 -2.75 31.92 12.86
N HIS A 874 -3.09 32.25 14.11
CA HIS A 874 -3.54 31.30 15.13
C HIS A 874 -5.03 31.51 15.40
N ILE A 875 -5.86 30.55 15.00
CA ILE A 875 -7.33 30.66 15.03
C ILE A 875 -7.91 29.58 15.93
N THR A 876 -8.73 29.99 16.91
CA THR A 876 -9.60 29.08 17.68
C THR A 876 -11.05 29.47 17.47
N LEU A 877 -11.81 28.63 16.76
CA LEU A 877 -13.23 28.80 16.47
C LEU A 877 -14.07 27.95 17.43
N LEU A 878 -14.83 28.61 18.29
CA LEU A 878 -15.69 28.02 19.32
C LEU A 878 -17.15 28.06 18.87
N VAL A 879 -17.90 26.96 19.02
CA VAL A 879 -19.31 26.91 18.62
C VAL A 879 -20.17 26.29 19.72
N ASN A 880 -21.05 27.09 20.33
CA ASN A 880 -22.05 26.61 21.29
C ASN A 880 -23.27 26.03 20.53
N GLY A 881 -23.05 24.95 19.79
CA GLY A 881 -23.99 24.34 18.85
C GLY A 881 -23.25 23.39 17.90
N SER A 882 -23.93 22.93 16.86
CA SER A 882 -23.35 22.05 15.83
C SER A 882 -22.65 22.84 14.71
N VAL A 883 -21.83 22.17 13.91
CA VAL A 883 -21.11 22.76 12.77
C VAL A 883 -21.31 21.91 11.52
N THR A 884 -21.57 22.54 10.38
CA THR A 884 -21.62 21.89 9.07
C THR A 884 -20.55 22.49 8.15
N ILE A 885 -19.66 21.66 7.62
CA ILE A 885 -18.60 22.09 6.69
C ILE A 885 -19.03 21.69 5.28
N LYS A 886 -19.29 22.68 4.41
CA LYS A 886 -19.77 22.53 3.01
C LYS A 886 -18.73 22.95 1.96
N SER A 887 -17.48 23.11 2.37
CA SER A 887 -16.36 23.44 1.50
C SER A 887 -15.08 22.88 2.09
N ASP A 888 -14.04 22.81 1.26
CA ASP A 888 -12.69 22.60 1.73
C ASP A 888 -12.27 23.75 2.70
N ILE A 889 -11.40 23.42 3.66
CA ILE A 889 -10.84 24.31 4.68
C ILE A 889 -9.31 24.26 4.53
N SER A 890 -8.74 25.28 3.89
CA SER A 890 -7.31 25.32 3.58
C SER A 890 -6.52 26.08 4.64
N VAL A 891 -5.60 25.39 5.32
CA VAL A 891 -4.67 25.98 6.31
C VAL A 891 -3.24 25.72 5.86
N PRO A 892 -2.57 26.67 5.19
CA PRO A 892 -1.24 26.46 4.60
C PRO A 892 -0.21 25.92 5.61
N LYS A 893 0.69 25.03 5.17
CA LYS A 893 1.77 24.46 6.00
C LYS A 893 2.88 25.46 6.35
N ALA A 894 2.89 26.64 5.72
CA ALA A 894 3.89 27.68 5.94
C ALA A 894 3.55 28.62 7.12
N ALA A 895 4.57 29.22 7.71
CA ALA A 895 4.50 30.34 8.67
C ALA A 895 3.77 30.07 10.02
N SER A 896 3.87 28.86 10.60
CA SER A 896 3.33 28.56 11.94
C SER A 896 1.82 28.80 12.09
N ASN A 897 1.02 28.35 11.11
CA ASN A 897 -0.43 28.40 11.25
C ASN A 897 -0.95 27.42 12.31
N LEU A 898 -2.08 27.77 12.93
CA LEU A 898 -2.91 26.86 13.74
C LEU A 898 -4.38 27.12 13.48
N PHE A 899 -5.16 26.05 13.28
CA PHE A 899 -6.63 26.08 13.25
C PHE A 899 -7.18 25.07 14.25
N ILE A 900 -7.97 25.55 15.21
CA ILE A 900 -8.77 24.73 16.12
C ILE A 900 -10.24 25.07 15.89
N LEU A 901 -11.09 24.07 15.71
CA LEU A 901 -12.54 24.20 15.65
C LEU A 901 -13.16 23.31 16.72
N ALA A 902 -13.76 23.92 17.74
CA ALA A 902 -14.33 23.23 18.90
C ALA A 902 -15.84 23.45 19.00
N ALA A 903 -16.62 22.42 18.68
CA ALA A 903 -18.08 22.43 18.68
C ALA A 903 -18.64 21.76 19.94
N LYS A 904 -19.78 22.28 20.42
CA LYS A 904 -20.53 21.70 21.53
C LYS A 904 -21.58 20.69 21.08
N GLY A 905 -22.10 20.85 19.87
CA GLY A 905 -22.86 19.84 19.14
C GLY A 905 -21.95 19.07 18.19
N ASP A 906 -22.57 18.36 17.25
CA ASP A 906 -21.87 17.53 16.28
C ASP A 906 -21.12 18.37 15.21
N ILE A 907 -20.05 17.82 14.64
CA ILE A 907 -19.39 18.36 13.44
C ILE A 907 -19.73 17.47 12.25
N THR A 908 -20.39 18.03 11.24
CA THR A 908 -20.82 17.34 10.02
C THR A 908 -20.00 17.83 8.82
N ILE A 909 -19.27 16.93 8.17
CA ILE A 909 -18.57 17.18 6.91
C ILE A 909 -19.49 16.75 5.77
N ASP A 910 -19.99 17.72 5.02
CA ASP A 910 -20.94 17.55 3.93
C ASP A 910 -20.34 16.75 2.76
N PRO A 911 -21.10 15.92 2.03
CA PRO A 911 -20.60 15.10 0.91
C PRO A 911 -19.91 15.91 -0.20
N SER A 912 -20.22 17.21 -0.32
CA SER A 912 -19.58 18.12 -1.29
C SER A 912 -18.09 18.39 -1.01
N VAL A 913 -17.62 18.21 0.22
CA VAL A 913 -16.21 18.36 0.64
C VAL A 913 -15.41 17.13 0.22
N GLY A 914 -14.21 17.30 -0.33
CA GLY A 914 -13.38 16.19 -0.78
C GLY A 914 -13.14 16.15 -2.30
N GLN A 915 -12.49 15.09 -2.76
CA GLN A 915 -12.06 14.90 -4.16
C GLN A 915 -12.42 13.51 -4.71
N ALA A 916 -12.10 13.26 -5.99
CA ALA A 916 -12.24 11.93 -6.57
C ALA A 916 -11.23 10.94 -5.95
N PRO A 917 -11.51 9.63 -5.92
CA PRO A 917 -10.59 8.63 -5.38
C PRO A 917 -9.19 8.70 -5.99
N ALA A 918 -8.18 8.91 -5.15
CA ALA A 918 -6.78 8.99 -5.53
C ALA A 918 -5.87 8.46 -4.41
N ASP A 919 -4.58 8.31 -4.71
CA ASP A 919 -3.57 7.99 -3.70
C ASP A 919 -3.46 9.14 -2.68
N PRO A 920 -3.82 8.92 -1.40
CA PRO A 920 -3.83 9.98 -0.42
C PRO A 920 -2.43 10.43 0.02
N ALA A 921 -1.37 9.67 -0.27
CA ALA A 921 0.00 10.06 0.04
C ALA A 921 0.52 11.19 -0.89
N THR A 922 -0.09 11.36 -2.06
CA THR A 922 0.27 12.37 -3.08
C THR A 922 -0.81 13.44 -3.30
N SER A 923 -2.02 13.22 -2.80
CA SER A 923 -3.18 14.10 -2.98
C SER A 923 -3.26 15.23 -1.92
N PRO A 924 -3.85 16.40 -2.25
CA PRO A 924 -3.96 17.51 -1.31
C PRO A 924 -4.98 17.25 -0.19
N THR A 925 -4.80 17.92 0.94
CA THR A 925 -5.78 17.97 2.04
C THR A 925 -6.99 18.81 1.65
N ASN A 926 -8.19 18.32 1.98
CA ASN A 926 -9.45 19.03 1.76
C ASN A 926 -9.85 19.85 2.99
N ILE A 927 -9.61 19.33 4.20
CA ILE A 927 -9.80 20.09 5.44
C ILE A 927 -8.57 19.96 6.33
N ASP A 928 -7.98 21.09 6.72
CA ASP A 928 -6.84 21.15 7.63
C ASP A 928 -7.26 21.72 9.00
N GLY A 929 -6.89 21.07 10.10
CA GLY A 929 -7.15 21.58 11.45
C GLY A 929 -7.18 20.54 12.58
N ILE A 930 -7.41 21.04 13.79
CA ILE A 930 -7.79 20.24 14.96
C ILE A 930 -9.29 20.44 15.18
N TYR A 931 -10.09 19.43 14.86
CA TYR A 931 -11.55 19.47 14.95
C TYR A 931 -12.01 18.67 16.17
N THR A 932 -12.69 19.34 17.11
CA THR A 932 -13.14 18.71 18.35
C THR A 932 -14.64 18.93 18.54
N SER A 933 -15.36 17.87 18.89
CA SER A 933 -16.79 17.90 19.15
C SER A 933 -17.05 17.37 20.55
N GLU A 934 -17.90 18.04 21.33
CA GLU A 934 -18.44 17.47 22.57
C GLU A 934 -19.46 16.33 22.25
N GLY A 935 -19.99 16.28 21.02
CA GLY A 935 -20.77 15.20 20.42
C GLY A 935 -19.98 14.39 19.36
N LYS A 936 -20.59 14.13 18.20
CA LYS A 936 -20.04 13.33 17.09
C LYS A 936 -19.20 14.15 16.11
N ILE A 937 -18.36 13.47 15.35
CA ILE A 937 -17.80 13.99 14.10
C ILE A 937 -18.20 13.04 12.97
N ILE A 938 -18.84 13.55 11.93
CA ILE A 938 -19.54 12.75 10.92
C ILE A 938 -19.08 13.14 9.52
N ALA A 939 -18.50 12.20 8.78
CA ALA A 939 -18.31 12.34 7.33
C ALA A 939 -19.55 11.77 6.64
N GLU A 940 -20.45 12.66 6.19
CA GLU A 940 -21.72 12.27 5.57
C GLU A 940 -21.56 11.78 4.14
N THR A 941 -22.54 10.97 3.71
CA THR A 941 -22.71 10.46 2.34
C THR A 941 -23.77 11.26 1.57
N SER A 942 -23.61 11.36 0.25
CA SER A 942 -24.61 11.89 -0.68
C SER A 942 -25.80 10.94 -0.88
N GLY A 943 -25.66 9.67 -0.50
CA GLY A 943 -26.68 8.64 -0.55
C GLY A 943 -26.05 7.28 -0.81
N ASP A 944 -26.13 6.39 0.19
CA ASP A 944 -25.41 5.11 0.33
C ASP A 944 -25.81 4.04 -0.73
N SER A 945 -25.57 4.37 -2.01
CA SER A 945 -26.18 3.70 -3.15
C SER A 945 -25.24 3.62 -4.34
N CYS A 946 -24.28 2.70 -4.26
CA CYS A 946 -23.47 2.23 -5.40
C CYS A 946 -24.29 1.65 -6.57
N VAL A 947 -25.61 1.57 -6.42
CA VAL A 947 -26.63 1.31 -7.47
C VAL A 947 -26.80 2.51 -8.42
N SER A 948 -26.52 3.74 -7.98
CA SER A 948 -26.72 4.99 -8.74
C SER A 948 -25.51 5.40 -9.61
N GLY A 949 -24.36 4.75 -9.42
CA GLY A 949 -23.16 4.96 -10.25
C GLY A 949 -22.35 6.24 -9.97
N VAL A 950 -22.64 6.95 -8.88
CA VAL A 950 -21.83 8.09 -8.39
C VAL A 950 -21.27 7.71 -7.02
N PRO A 951 -19.95 7.53 -6.85
CA PRO A 951 -19.33 7.34 -5.54
C PRO A 951 -19.31 8.65 -4.74
N ASP A 952 -19.24 8.55 -3.41
CA ASP A 952 -18.93 9.72 -2.58
C ASP A 952 -17.50 10.22 -2.86
N LYS A 953 -17.24 11.47 -2.46
CA LYS A 953 -15.90 12.05 -2.49
C LYS A 953 -14.99 11.42 -1.42
N GLN A 954 -13.75 11.14 -1.78
CA GLN A 954 -12.68 10.85 -0.83
C GLN A 954 -12.39 12.12 0.00
N LEU A 955 -12.32 11.98 1.32
CA LEU A 955 -12.03 13.08 2.25
C LEU A 955 -10.60 12.97 2.79
N ILE A 956 -9.72 13.88 2.41
CA ILE A 956 -8.37 13.95 2.99
C ILE A 956 -8.31 15.06 4.04
N ILE A 957 -7.88 14.69 5.25
CA ILE A 957 -7.87 15.52 6.46
C ILE A 957 -6.42 15.76 6.86
N GLY A 958 -6.01 17.02 6.98
CA GLY A 958 -4.71 17.38 7.55
C GLY A 958 -4.86 17.73 9.02
N GLY A 959 -4.53 16.82 9.93
CA GLY A 959 -4.60 17.06 11.37
C GLY A 959 -5.40 16.01 12.14
N VAL A 960 -6.26 16.45 13.07
CA VAL A 960 -6.79 15.61 14.15
C VAL A 960 -8.29 15.80 14.35
N PHE A 961 -9.02 14.70 14.49
CA PHE A 961 -10.42 14.66 14.92
C PHE A 961 -10.52 14.16 16.38
N ILE A 962 -11.34 14.82 17.21
CA ILE A 962 -11.64 14.39 18.58
C ILE A 962 -13.15 14.51 18.84
N ALA A 963 -13.89 13.43 18.59
CA ALA A 963 -15.28 13.30 19.01
C ALA A 963 -15.37 13.08 20.54
N ASN A 964 -16.57 13.28 21.12
CA ASN A 964 -16.87 13.05 22.54
C ASN A 964 -15.90 13.79 23.51
N SER A 965 -15.35 14.94 23.10
CA SER A 965 -14.20 15.61 23.72
C SER A 965 -14.36 15.99 25.22
N ILE A 966 -15.58 16.01 25.78
CA ILE A 966 -15.78 16.09 27.24
C ILE A 966 -15.27 14.83 27.93
N LYS A 967 -15.58 13.65 27.38
CA LYS A 967 -15.28 12.34 27.98
C LYS A 967 -14.88 11.30 26.90
N PRO A 968 -13.82 11.56 26.11
CA PRO A 968 -13.57 10.85 24.84
C PRO A 968 -13.39 9.33 24.97
N PHE A 969 -13.16 8.84 26.19
CA PHE A 969 -12.90 7.42 26.48
C PHE A 969 -13.87 6.83 27.53
N THR A 970 -15.11 7.35 27.64
CA THR A 970 -16.13 6.80 28.54
C THR A 970 -17.39 6.33 27.80
N THR A 971 -17.93 5.18 28.19
CA THR A 971 -19.13 4.52 27.65
C THR A 971 -20.47 5.24 27.97
N GLY A 972 -20.41 6.50 28.40
CA GLY A 972 -21.57 7.35 28.70
C GLY A 972 -21.62 8.66 27.89
N GLY A 973 -20.87 8.74 26.80
CA GLY A 973 -20.98 9.81 25.79
C GLY A 973 -21.62 9.27 24.50
N THR A 974 -22.34 10.12 23.78
CA THR A 974 -22.99 9.80 22.49
C THR A 974 -22.13 10.16 21.27
N GLY A 975 -20.94 10.70 21.50
CA GLY A 975 -20.00 11.11 20.46
C GLY A 975 -19.13 9.96 19.98
N SER A 976 -18.97 9.88 18.66
CA SER A 976 -18.07 8.97 17.94
C SER A 976 -17.61 9.65 16.65
N PHE A 977 -16.61 9.06 15.98
CA PHE A 977 -16.38 9.34 14.57
C PHE A 977 -17.28 8.41 13.73
N GLU A 978 -18.05 8.98 12.80
CA GLU A 978 -18.91 8.24 11.87
C GLU A 978 -18.45 8.49 10.44
N ASN A 979 -17.78 7.51 9.82
CA ASN A 979 -17.51 7.53 8.39
C ASN A 979 -18.62 6.79 7.64
N LYS A 980 -19.47 7.55 6.93
CA LYS A 980 -20.60 7.04 6.14
C LYS A 980 -20.32 6.99 4.63
N ARG A 981 -19.14 7.43 4.17
CA ARG A 981 -18.83 7.66 2.74
C ARG A 981 -18.35 6.39 2.05
N SER A 982 -18.99 5.97 0.95
CA SER A 982 -18.50 4.87 0.11
C SER A 982 -17.94 5.39 -1.22
N LEU A 983 -16.70 5.00 -1.53
CA LEU A 983 -16.12 5.13 -2.88
C LEU A 983 -16.54 3.97 -3.81
N CYS A 984 -17.47 3.12 -3.37
CA CYS A 984 -17.97 1.95 -4.08
C CYS A 984 -16.83 0.99 -4.47
N LEU A 985 -16.62 0.72 -5.77
CA LEU A 985 -15.56 -0.21 -6.19
C LEU A 985 -14.16 0.29 -5.82
N ASP A 986 -13.98 1.60 -5.65
CA ASP A 986 -12.71 2.22 -5.26
C ASP A 986 -12.41 2.10 -3.76
N ASP A 987 -13.38 1.73 -2.91
CA ASP A 987 -13.13 1.40 -1.49
C ASP A 987 -12.16 0.21 -1.35
N LYS A 988 -11.98 -0.63 -2.38
CA LYS A 988 -10.93 -1.66 -2.38
C LYS A 988 -9.52 -1.06 -2.43
N ASN A 989 -9.36 0.05 -3.14
CA ASN A 989 -8.07 0.63 -3.50
C ASN A 989 -7.67 1.75 -2.54
N TYR A 990 -8.62 2.63 -2.25
CA TYR A 990 -8.43 3.89 -1.55
C TYR A 990 -9.34 3.98 -0.31
N PRO A 991 -8.87 4.61 0.78
CA PRO A 991 -9.71 4.89 1.94
C PRO A 991 -10.67 6.04 1.63
N SER A 992 -11.93 5.94 2.08
CA SER A 992 -12.93 7.00 1.88
C SER A 992 -12.69 8.22 2.78
N VAL A 993 -11.95 8.03 3.89
CA VAL A 993 -11.40 9.11 4.73
C VAL A 993 -9.92 8.86 5.01
N TYR A 994 -9.05 9.84 4.80
CA TYR A 994 -7.62 9.75 5.12
C TYR A 994 -7.18 10.84 6.08
N PHE A 995 -6.33 10.50 7.05
CA PHE A 995 -5.72 11.44 7.98
C PHE A 995 -4.22 11.59 7.70
N SER A 996 -3.81 12.74 7.17
CA SER A 996 -2.40 13.12 7.03
C SER A 996 -1.92 13.94 8.22
N LEU A 997 -0.74 13.63 8.73
CA LEU A 997 -0.17 14.26 9.91
C LEU A 997 0.13 15.76 9.69
N ARG A 998 -0.20 16.59 10.69
CA ARG A 998 0.21 18.01 10.80
C ARG A 998 1.08 18.22 12.06
N PRO A 999 2.39 17.88 12.02
CA PRO A 999 3.28 18.07 13.17
C PRO A 999 3.42 19.55 13.57
N ASP A 1000 3.25 20.44 12.59
CA ASP A 1000 3.28 21.89 12.77
C ASP A 1000 2.18 22.38 13.74
N PHE A 1001 0.97 21.82 13.70
CA PHE A 1001 -0.09 22.14 14.66
C PHE A 1001 0.25 21.67 16.08
N ALA A 1002 0.85 20.49 16.23
CA ALA A 1002 1.30 20.00 17.53
C ALA A 1002 2.34 20.94 18.17
N LEU A 1003 3.22 21.52 17.34
CA LEU A 1003 4.19 22.53 17.76
C LEU A 1003 3.58 23.93 18.05
N GLN A 1004 2.32 24.18 17.73
CA GLN A 1004 1.60 25.43 18.12
C GLN A 1004 0.68 25.26 19.35
N LEU A 1005 0.34 24.02 19.74
CA LEU A 1005 -0.76 23.74 20.68
C LEU A 1005 -0.64 24.40 22.06
N SER A 1006 0.56 24.70 22.56
CA SER A 1006 0.74 25.41 23.84
C SER A 1006 0.23 26.87 23.80
N ASP A 1007 0.16 27.43 22.60
CA ASP A 1007 0.06 28.87 22.35
C ASP A 1007 -1.24 29.25 21.61
N PHE A 1008 -2.21 28.33 21.52
CA PHE A 1008 -3.48 28.52 20.78
C PHE A 1008 -4.27 29.78 21.19
N TYR A 1009 -4.11 30.21 22.44
CA TYR A 1009 -4.80 31.34 23.03
C TYR A 1009 -4.00 32.65 23.00
N LYS A 1010 -2.75 32.65 22.50
CA LYS A 1010 -1.91 33.85 22.49
C LYS A 1010 -2.13 34.64 21.21
N SER A 1011 -2.48 35.92 21.35
CA SER A 1011 -2.49 36.88 20.23
C SER A 1011 -1.10 37.20 19.66
N THR A 1012 -0.05 37.08 20.49
CA THR A 1012 1.35 37.21 20.09
C THR A 1012 2.14 35.98 20.54
N ILE A 1013 2.76 35.30 19.59
CA ILE A 1013 3.54 34.07 19.83
C ILE A 1013 5.00 34.46 20.03
N ILE A 1014 5.57 34.19 21.21
CA ILE A 1014 6.98 34.41 21.51
C ILE A 1014 7.66 33.05 21.66
N ARG A 1015 8.44 32.67 20.64
CA ARG A 1015 9.23 31.43 20.62
C ARG A 1015 10.66 31.73 21.08
N TRP A 1016 11.05 31.11 22.18
CA TRP A 1016 12.44 31.07 22.63
C TRP A 1016 13.12 29.92 21.88
N LYS A 1017 14.03 30.24 20.95
CA LYS A 1017 14.94 29.25 20.39
C LYS A 1017 16.02 28.97 21.44
N GLU A 1018 16.20 27.71 21.80
CA GLU A 1018 17.40 27.30 22.55
C GLU A 1018 18.61 27.44 21.62
N THR A 1019 19.36 28.53 21.80
CA THR A 1019 20.69 28.70 21.21
C THR A 1019 21.67 27.96 22.10
N ALA A 1020 22.46 27.05 21.51
CA ALA A 1020 23.56 26.41 22.24
C ALA A 1020 24.51 27.50 22.82
N PRO A 1021 24.98 27.33 24.06
CA PRO A 1021 25.80 28.31 24.77
C PRO A 1021 27.23 28.41 24.24
#